data_AF-A0AB39WME4-F1
#
_entry.id   AF-A0AB39WME4-F1
#
_cell.length_a   1.000
_cell.length_b   1.000
_cell.length_c   1.000
_cell.angle_alpha   90.00
_cell.angle_beta   90.00
_cell.angle_gamma   90.00
#
_symmetry.space_group_name_H-M   'P 1'
#
loop_
_entity.id
_entity.type
_entity.pdbx_description
1 polymer ?
#
loop_
_entity_poly.entity_id
_entity_poly.type
_entity_poly.pdbx_seq_one_letter_code
_entity_poly.pdbx_strand_id
1 'polypeptide(L)'
;MNTILNFMKRNYKILLAIVFLSATLFAFKIKSSNENDPDKDKLLLELLTFVIEKGHYNPAAIDDTFSKGIYKDYIQALDPSKRFFLQSDIDEFSKYETELDDELINKDLTFFNLTYDRLMKRMEESKKLYKDILAVPFDYSVDESFNTDYVKAPYAKNNAELKDRWRKQIKLSTLSSLTDRLRIQENKSKGITASADSDSLVGLKSGDKIDDDFYKKNNTSADTGKVKTVAELEKETRESAKKSLDEYFGFMNDLDRNDWFSVYVNSITARFDPHTNYFAPEEKERFDVSISGKLEGIGARLQKKNDFTEISELISGGPAWRGKQLESGDLVMKVAQGNAEPVDVVGMRLDDVVKKIKGPKGTEVRLTVKKVDGTIKVISIIRDIVEIEETYAKSSVVEKNGLKYGVIYLPKFYIDFENKDGRDAGKDIALEVERLKKAGVSGIVLDVRDDGGGSLSTVVDIAGLFIEQGPIVQIKSAGRKKEVLFDRDSKIEWDGPLVIMVNSFSASASEILAAAIQDYKRGIIIGSKQTYGKGTVQNVIDLNQFVRNSSVGDLGALKTTTQKFYRINGGSTQLDGVSSDVVMPDRYAYLKMGERDVDNAMPWDKIDPATYTVWNKTENFNKAILNSKTRIEKNPQFKLIEENAKWIDSRSEDNTYSLNIDKFKIAQNDIEEKSKKYRPISQYKNTLHFSSLPYEVAQMDKDSILKEKRDRWHEGLSKDIYVEEALNVLDDLQSKPIVKKNMSEKLKKEKLAKS
;
A
#
# COMPACT_ATOMS: atom_id res chain seq x y z
N MET A 1 0.00 -20.51 -63.90
CA MET A 1 1.10 -21.06 -63.07
C MET A 1 2.49 -20.86 -63.71
N ASN A 2 2.68 -21.17 -65.00
CA ASN A 2 3.98 -21.05 -65.68
C ASN A 2 4.54 -19.61 -65.82
N THR A 3 3.68 -18.59 -65.89
CA THR A 3 4.12 -17.18 -66.05
C THR A 3 4.75 -16.62 -64.77
N ILE A 4 4.21 -16.99 -63.60
CA ILE A 4 4.73 -16.57 -62.29
C ILE A 4 6.06 -17.28 -62.01
N LEU A 5 6.17 -18.57 -62.32
CA LEU A 5 7.41 -19.35 -62.19
C LEU A 5 8.53 -18.82 -63.08
N ASN A 6 8.23 -18.41 -64.32
CA ASN A 6 9.23 -17.80 -65.21
C ASN A 6 9.63 -16.39 -64.77
N PHE A 7 8.70 -15.60 -64.21
CA PHE A 7 9.01 -14.31 -63.60
C PHE A 7 9.92 -14.46 -62.37
N MET A 8 9.62 -15.41 -61.48
CA MET A 8 10.43 -15.73 -60.30
C MET A 8 11.82 -16.26 -60.69
N LYS A 9 11.93 -17.11 -61.73
CA LYS A 9 13.22 -17.60 -62.23
C LYS A 9 14.06 -16.51 -62.89
N ARG A 10 13.46 -15.58 -63.63
CA ARG A 10 14.21 -14.52 -64.33
C ARG A 10 14.65 -13.41 -63.37
N ASN A 11 13.87 -13.14 -62.33
CA ASN A 11 14.12 -12.07 -61.36
C ASN A 11 14.56 -12.59 -59.99
N TYR A 12 15.02 -13.84 -59.90
CA TYR A 12 15.35 -14.47 -58.61
C TYR A 12 16.39 -13.68 -57.82
N LYS A 13 17.37 -13.05 -58.50
CA LYS A 13 18.38 -12.19 -57.86
C LYS A 13 17.78 -10.94 -57.20
N ILE A 14 16.75 -10.35 -57.82
CA ILE A 14 16.04 -9.17 -57.30
C ILE A 14 15.14 -9.58 -56.12
N LEU A 15 14.45 -10.72 -56.24
CA LEU A 15 13.66 -11.28 -55.14
C LEU A 15 14.54 -11.67 -53.95
N LEU A 16 15.73 -12.25 -54.18
CA LEU A 16 16.69 -12.56 -53.12
C LEU A 16 17.23 -11.29 -52.47
N ALA A 17 17.49 -10.23 -53.24
CA ALA A 17 17.89 -8.94 -52.71
C ALA A 17 16.78 -8.26 -51.89
N ILE A 18 15.51 -8.35 -52.31
CA ILE A 18 14.37 -7.84 -51.54
C ILE A 18 14.16 -8.66 -50.26
N VAL A 19 14.29 -9.99 -50.32
CA VAL A 19 14.23 -10.85 -49.13
C VAL A 19 15.39 -10.54 -48.19
N PHE A 20 16.62 -10.37 -48.68
CA PHE A 20 17.75 -9.95 -47.86
C PHE A 20 17.55 -8.56 -47.27
N LEU A 21 17.04 -7.60 -48.04
CA LEU A 21 16.77 -6.24 -47.58
C LEU A 21 15.67 -6.22 -46.51
N SER A 22 14.61 -7.01 -46.71
CA SER A 22 13.53 -7.17 -45.75
C SER A 22 13.96 -7.96 -44.51
N ALA A 23 14.86 -8.94 -44.63
CA ALA A 23 15.48 -9.65 -43.52
C ALA A 23 16.47 -8.77 -42.76
N THR A 24 17.21 -7.88 -43.42
CA THR A 24 18.05 -6.86 -42.76
C THR A 24 17.19 -5.79 -42.10
N LEU A 25 16.06 -5.38 -42.69
CA LEU A 25 15.13 -4.44 -42.08
C LEU A 25 14.40 -5.07 -40.87
N PHE A 26 14.04 -6.36 -40.94
CA PHE A 26 13.52 -7.12 -39.81
C PHE A 26 14.60 -7.35 -38.73
N ALA A 27 15.84 -7.61 -39.12
CA ALA A 27 16.97 -7.73 -38.19
C ALA A 27 17.27 -6.40 -37.50
N PHE A 28 17.16 -5.26 -38.19
CA PHE A 28 17.25 -3.93 -37.59
C PHE A 28 16.06 -3.61 -36.69
N LYS A 29 14.85 -4.09 -37.01
CA LYS A 29 13.66 -3.95 -36.13
C LYS A 29 13.71 -4.85 -34.90
N ILE A 30 14.28 -6.05 -35.01
CA ILE A 30 14.54 -6.98 -33.89
C ILE A 30 15.69 -6.47 -33.00
N LYS A 31 16.62 -5.67 -33.55
CA LYS A 31 17.70 -5.04 -32.78
C LYS A 31 17.31 -3.73 -32.08
N SER A 32 16.11 -3.21 -32.33
CA SER A 32 15.60 -1.95 -31.76
C SER A 32 14.99 -2.09 -30.36
N SER A 33 14.93 -3.30 -29.81
CA SER A 33 14.43 -3.57 -28.46
C SER A 33 15.47 -4.36 -27.66
N ASN A 34 16.71 -3.85 -27.60
CA ASN A 34 17.61 -4.29 -26.55
C ASN A 34 17.13 -3.64 -25.25
N GLU A 35 16.56 -4.45 -24.35
CA GLU A 35 16.13 -4.01 -23.01
C GLU A 35 17.29 -3.49 -22.13
N ASN A 36 18.54 -3.65 -22.58
CA ASN A 36 19.75 -3.18 -21.92
C ASN A 36 20.51 -2.21 -22.85
N ASP A 37 19.92 -1.04 -23.15
CA ASP A 37 20.57 0.01 -23.93
C ASP A 37 21.18 1.08 -23.01
N PRO A 38 22.52 1.12 -22.82
CA PRO A 38 23.17 2.13 -21.98
C PRO A 38 22.87 3.56 -22.42
N ASP A 39 22.52 3.79 -23.69
CA ASP A 39 22.17 5.14 -24.18
C ASP A 39 20.78 5.58 -23.69
N LYS A 40 19.86 4.63 -23.47
CA LYS A 40 18.55 4.89 -22.84
C LYS A 40 18.72 5.33 -21.39
N ASP A 41 19.54 4.60 -20.62
CA ASP A 41 19.79 4.91 -19.20
C ASP A 41 20.43 6.28 -19.02
N LYS A 42 21.42 6.61 -19.86
CA LYS A 42 22.09 7.92 -19.85
C LYS A 42 21.14 9.06 -20.19
N LEU A 43 20.28 8.86 -21.20
CA LEU A 43 19.25 9.82 -21.54
C LEU A 43 18.25 10.00 -20.38
N LEU A 44 17.88 8.91 -19.71
CA LEU A 44 17.00 8.98 -18.55
C LEU A 44 17.61 9.82 -17.42
N LEU A 45 18.88 9.57 -17.05
CA LEU A 45 19.58 10.39 -16.05
C LEU A 45 19.64 11.87 -16.46
N GLU A 46 19.93 12.16 -17.73
CA GLU A 46 19.93 13.54 -18.24
C GLU A 46 18.58 14.23 -18.09
N LEU A 47 17.50 13.55 -18.48
CA LEU A 47 16.15 14.09 -18.38
C LEU A 47 15.72 14.29 -16.93
N LEU A 48 16.03 13.34 -16.06
CA LEU A 48 15.71 13.43 -14.64
C LEU A 48 16.39 14.65 -14.01
N THR A 49 17.70 14.80 -14.20
CA THR A 49 18.45 15.95 -13.69
C THR A 49 17.89 17.26 -14.25
N PHE A 50 17.64 17.33 -15.56
CA PHE A 50 17.06 18.52 -16.19
C PHE A 50 15.68 18.89 -15.61
N VAL A 51 14.78 17.92 -15.48
CA VAL A 51 13.42 18.17 -14.99
C VAL A 51 13.44 18.56 -13.51
N ILE A 52 14.29 17.94 -12.69
CA ILE A 52 14.42 18.28 -11.27
C ILE A 52 15.01 19.69 -11.11
N GLU A 53 16.12 20.02 -11.77
CA GLU A 53 16.74 21.34 -11.68
C GLU A 53 15.80 22.49 -12.07
N LYS A 54 14.92 22.26 -13.06
CA LYS A 54 13.99 23.29 -13.56
C LYS A 54 12.64 23.28 -12.86
N GLY A 55 12.21 22.13 -12.34
CA GLY A 55 10.84 21.89 -11.88
C GLY A 55 10.69 21.72 -10.37
N HIS A 56 11.75 21.28 -9.66
CA HIS A 56 11.67 20.99 -8.24
C HIS A 56 11.55 22.27 -7.39
N TYR A 57 10.82 22.19 -6.28
CA TYR A 57 10.55 23.35 -5.41
C TYR A 57 11.81 23.95 -4.78
N ASN A 58 12.72 23.07 -4.35
CA ASN A 58 13.99 23.45 -3.74
C ASN A 58 15.03 22.34 -3.98
N PRO A 59 15.56 22.20 -5.20
CA PRO A 59 16.47 21.11 -5.52
C PRO A 59 17.73 21.20 -4.64
N ALA A 60 18.14 20.07 -4.07
CA ALA A 60 19.42 19.95 -3.38
C ALA A 60 20.59 20.25 -4.32
N ALA A 61 21.68 20.79 -3.77
CA ALA A 61 22.92 20.93 -4.51
C ALA A 61 23.48 19.53 -4.83
N ILE A 62 23.94 19.33 -6.06
CA ILE A 62 24.60 18.10 -6.50
C ILE A 62 26.09 18.28 -6.16
N ASP A 63 26.49 17.76 -5.01
CA ASP A 63 27.85 17.85 -4.43
C ASP A 63 28.24 16.57 -3.65
N ASP A 64 29.44 16.53 -3.06
CA ASP A 64 29.92 15.39 -2.24
C ASP A 64 28.94 14.98 -1.13
N THR A 65 28.16 15.91 -0.57
CA THR A 65 27.16 15.60 0.47
C THR A 65 25.97 14.87 -0.14
N PHE A 66 25.54 15.31 -1.32
CA PHE A 66 24.54 14.62 -2.12
C PHE A 66 25.03 13.20 -2.49
N SER A 67 26.26 13.07 -2.99
CA SER A 67 26.88 11.78 -3.34
C SER A 67 26.91 10.80 -2.17
N LYS A 68 27.37 11.23 -0.98
CA LYS A 68 27.36 10.41 0.26
C LYS A 68 25.97 9.90 0.60
N GLY A 69 24.95 10.74 0.41
CA GLY A 69 23.57 10.39 0.60
C GLY A 69 23.11 9.30 -0.37
N ILE A 70 23.36 9.47 -1.68
CA ILE A 70 23.04 8.46 -2.71
C ILE A 70 23.72 7.14 -2.35
N TYR A 71 25.01 7.18 -2.01
CA TYR A 71 25.79 5.99 -1.67
C TYR A 71 25.15 5.22 -0.51
N LYS A 72 24.85 5.91 0.60
CA LYS A 72 24.19 5.33 1.78
C LYS A 72 22.86 4.69 1.41
N ASP A 73 21.98 5.44 0.75
CA ASP A 73 20.61 5.01 0.48
C ASP A 73 20.58 3.85 -0.54
N TYR A 74 21.43 3.90 -1.56
CA TYR A 74 21.54 2.86 -2.57
C TYR A 74 22.13 1.56 -2.03
N ILE A 75 23.23 1.61 -1.28
CA ILE A 75 23.81 0.40 -0.67
C ILE A 75 22.83 -0.26 0.31
N GLN A 76 22.09 0.55 1.07
CA GLN A 76 21.02 0.06 1.95
C GLN A 76 19.86 -0.56 1.16
N ALA A 77 19.51 -0.03 -0.02
CA ALA A 77 18.48 -0.58 -0.88
C ALA A 77 18.88 -1.91 -1.54
N LEU A 78 20.16 -2.07 -1.91
CA LEU A 78 20.67 -3.31 -2.52
C LEU A 78 20.77 -4.49 -1.53
N ASP A 79 21.18 -4.22 -0.28
CA ASP A 79 21.36 -5.27 0.74
C ASP A 79 20.91 -4.83 2.14
N PRO A 80 19.59 -4.62 2.36
CA PRO A 80 19.07 -4.05 3.60
C PRO A 80 19.30 -4.93 4.83
N SER A 81 19.49 -6.24 4.62
CA SER A 81 19.77 -7.23 5.67
C SER A 81 21.25 -7.61 5.77
N LYS A 82 22.13 -6.94 5.00
CA LYS A 82 23.58 -7.17 4.97
C LYS A 82 23.94 -8.65 4.82
N ARG A 83 23.25 -9.35 3.92
CA ARG A 83 23.37 -10.80 3.70
C ARG A 83 24.00 -11.18 2.37
N PHE A 84 24.29 -10.22 1.50
CA PHE A 84 24.88 -10.47 0.21
C PHE A 84 26.33 -9.98 0.15
N PHE A 85 26.59 -8.74 0.54
CA PHE A 85 27.92 -8.14 0.40
C PHE A 85 28.88 -8.51 1.54
N LEU A 86 30.16 -8.60 1.19
CA LEU A 86 31.26 -8.63 2.15
C LEU A 86 31.79 -7.22 2.44
N GLN A 87 32.50 -7.06 3.55
CA GLN A 87 33.19 -5.81 3.87
C GLN A 87 34.14 -5.39 2.74
N SER A 88 34.83 -6.33 2.09
CA SER A 88 35.70 -6.04 0.93
C SER A 88 34.95 -5.47 -0.27
N ASP A 89 33.67 -5.83 -0.46
CA ASP A 89 32.85 -5.25 -1.53
C ASP A 89 32.50 -3.81 -1.16
N ILE A 90 32.10 -3.57 0.10
CA ILE A 90 31.78 -2.23 0.60
C ILE A 90 33.01 -1.32 0.60
N ASP A 91 34.19 -1.83 0.92
CA ASP A 91 35.46 -1.09 0.86
C ASP A 91 35.86 -0.74 -0.59
N GLU A 92 35.41 -1.53 -1.57
CA GLU A 92 35.58 -1.23 -2.99
C GLU A 92 34.58 -0.15 -3.44
N PHE A 93 33.33 -0.29 -3.03
CA PHE A 93 32.26 0.64 -3.35
C PHE A 93 32.47 2.03 -2.72
N SER A 94 33.01 2.10 -1.51
CA SER A 94 33.20 3.36 -0.78
C SER A 94 34.16 4.34 -1.45
N LYS A 95 34.95 3.88 -2.43
CA LYS A 95 35.79 4.75 -3.25
C LYS A 95 34.97 5.75 -4.07
N TYR A 96 33.74 5.38 -4.41
CA TYR A 96 32.80 6.22 -5.17
C TYR A 96 31.92 7.09 -4.26
N GLU A 97 32.07 7.03 -2.93
CA GLU A 97 31.18 7.70 -1.97
C GLU A 97 31.06 9.21 -2.22
N THR A 98 32.09 9.84 -2.79
CA THR A 98 32.12 11.27 -3.16
C THR A 98 32.21 11.51 -4.67
N GLU A 99 31.92 10.50 -5.49
CA GLU A 99 32.04 10.59 -6.95
C GLU A 99 30.69 10.43 -7.67
N LEU A 100 29.61 10.08 -6.96
CA LEU A 100 28.31 9.78 -7.59
C LEU A 100 27.60 11.03 -8.13
N ASP A 101 27.89 12.19 -7.59
CA ASP A 101 27.44 13.48 -8.10
C ASP A 101 28.13 13.81 -9.44
N ASP A 102 29.44 13.59 -9.52
CA ASP A 102 30.21 13.70 -10.77
C ASP A 102 29.75 12.65 -11.81
N GLU A 103 29.52 11.40 -11.40
CA GLU A 103 28.99 10.36 -12.29
C GLU A 103 27.59 10.75 -12.82
N LEU A 104 26.72 11.31 -11.98
CA LEU A 104 25.40 11.79 -12.39
C LEU A 104 25.49 12.91 -13.43
N ILE A 105 26.37 13.89 -13.23
CA ILE A 105 26.59 15.01 -14.17
C ILE A 105 27.14 14.49 -15.50
N ASN A 106 28.09 13.55 -15.45
CA ASN A 106 28.75 12.99 -16.63
C ASN A 106 27.97 11.84 -17.28
N LYS A 107 26.84 11.43 -16.69
CA LYS A 107 26.01 10.29 -17.14
C LYS A 107 26.83 9.00 -17.18
N ASP A 108 27.71 8.85 -16.20
CA ASP A 108 28.51 7.64 -15.99
C ASP A 108 27.67 6.62 -15.21
N LEU A 109 27.79 5.34 -15.61
CA LEU A 109 27.09 4.21 -15.01
C LEU A 109 28.08 3.23 -14.37
N THR A 110 29.33 3.65 -14.18
CA THR A 110 30.42 2.81 -13.67
C THR A 110 30.06 2.23 -12.32
N PHE A 111 29.64 3.06 -11.35
CA PHE A 111 29.24 2.55 -10.04
C PHE A 111 28.05 1.60 -10.10
N PHE A 112 27.00 1.96 -10.86
CA PHE A 112 25.81 1.11 -11.01
C PHE A 112 26.15 -0.27 -11.59
N ASN A 113 26.94 -0.33 -12.66
CA ASN A 113 27.31 -1.60 -13.27
C ASN A 113 28.18 -2.43 -12.32
N LEU A 114 29.12 -1.80 -11.61
CA LEU A 114 29.96 -2.45 -10.59
C LEU A 114 29.13 -3.10 -9.48
N THR A 115 28.19 -2.38 -8.91
CA THR A 115 27.34 -2.88 -7.81
C THR A 115 26.34 -3.92 -8.29
N TYR A 116 25.74 -3.74 -9.48
CA TYR A 116 24.84 -4.70 -10.10
C TYR A 116 25.54 -6.04 -10.34
N ASP A 117 26.69 -6.04 -11.01
CA ASP A 117 27.46 -7.25 -11.30
C ASP A 117 27.89 -7.95 -10.01
N ARG A 118 28.30 -7.17 -8.98
CA ARG A 118 28.64 -7.73 -7.67
C ARG A 118 27.42 -8.35 -7.00
N LEU A 119 26.27 -7.70 -7.03
CA LEU A 119 25.04 -8.21 -6.43
C LEU A 119 24.60 -9.52 -7.06
N MET A 120 24.56 -9.59 -8.41
CA MET A 120 24.20 -10.81 -9.14
C MET A 120 25.13 -11.96 -8.76
N LYS A 121 26.44 -11.70 -8.68
CA LYS A 121 27.43 -12.68 -8.22
C LYS A 121 27.15 -13.15 -6.78
N ARG A 122 26.92 -12.22 -5.84
CA ARG A 122 26.65 -12.55 -4.43
C ARG A 122 25.33 -13.30 -4.23
N MET A 123 24.32 -13.02 -5.05
CA MET A 123 23.05 -13.76 -5.04
C MET A 123 23.24 -15.22 -5.48
N GLU A 124 24.00 -15.47 -6.54
CA GLU A 124 24.33 -16.84 -6.97
C GLU A 124 25.15 -17.62 -5.93
N GLU A 125 26.10 -16.96 -5.27
CA GLU A 125 26.85 -17.54 -4.15
C GLU A 125 25.92 -17.87 -2.97
N SER A 126 25.01 -16.95 -2.62
CA SER A 126 24.03 -17.12 -1.54
C SER A 126 23.05 -18.27 -1.81
N LYS A 127 22.70 -18.51 -3.08
CA LYS A 127 21.85 -19.65 -3.47
C LYS A 127 22.44 -21.01 -3.11
N LYS A 128 23.76 -21.15 -3.24
CA LYS A 128 24.48 -22.37 -2.84
C LYS A 128 24.56 -22.44 -1.32
N LEU A 129 24.85 -21.30 -0.69
CA LEU A 129 25.05 -21.17 0.75
C LEU A 129 23.83 -21.62 1.57
N TYR A 130 22.63 -21.12 1.28
CA TYR A 130 21.45 -21.49 2.07
C TYR A 130 21.07 -22.96 1.90
N LYS A 131 21.31 -23.54 0.70
CA LYS A 131 21.06 -24.97 0.43
C LYS A 131 22.00 -25.85 1.25
N ASP A 132 23.28 -25.49 1.33
CA ASP A 132 24.26 -26.20 2.16
C ASP A 132 23.92 -26.10 3.65
N ILE A 133 23.51 -24.92 4.12
CA ILE A 133 23.10 -24.70 5.51
C ILE A 133 21.88 -25.56 5.85
N LEU A 134 20.85 -25.53 5.01
CA LEU A 134 19.61 -26.28 5.24
C LEU A 134 19.75 -27.78 5.00
N ALA A 135 20.83 -28.26 4.40
CA ALA A 135 21.10 -29.70 4.29
C ALA A 135 21.47 -30.33 5.64
N VAL A 136 21.97 -29.53 6.59
CA VAL A 136 22.42 -29.97 7.91
C VAL A 136 21.37 -29.62 8.97
N PRO A 137 21.01 -30.54 9.88
CA PRO A 137 20.12 -30.23 11.01
C PRO A 137 20.71 -29.14 11.92
N PHE A 138 19.86 -28.25 12.42
CA PHE A 138 20.29 -27.25 13.40
C PHE A 138 20.30 -27.82 14.82
N ASP A 139 21.35 -27.52 15.58
CA ASP A 139 21.36 -27.74 17.03
C ASP A 139 20.78 -26.50 17.75
N TYR A 140 19.54 -26.61 18.22
CA TYR A 140 18.84 -25.55 18.94
C TYR A 140 19.11 -25.54 20.46
N SER A 141 19.99 -26.40 20.97
CA SER A 141 20.40 -26.39 22.37
C SER A 141 21.54 -25.39 22.65
N VAL A 142 22.29 -25.00 21.63
CA VAL A 142 23.40 -24.05 21.74
C VAL A 142 22.91 -22.68 22.22
N ASP A 143 23.59 -22.14 23.24
CA ASP A 143 23.34 -20.79 23.75
C ASP A 143 24.01 -19.74 22.87
N GLU A 144 23.26 -19.26 21.88
CA GLU A 144 23.67 -18.19 20.98
C GLU A 144 22.49 -17.25 20.71
N SER A 145 22.80 -16.06 20.18
CA SER A 145 21.79 -15.05 19.83
C SER A 145 22.04 -14.46 18.44
N PHE A 146 21.01 -13.78 17.92
CA PHE A 146 21.07 -13.07 16.66
C PHE A 146 20.45 -11.68 16.82
N ASN A 147 21.18 -10.67 16.36
CA ASN A 147 20.71 -9.29 16.33
C ASN A 147 20.17 -8.97 14.92
N THR A 148 18.96 -8.43 14.87
CA THR A 148 18.20 -8.10 13.66
C THR A 148 18.22 -6.61 13.29
N ASP A 149 18.95 -5.78 14.06
CA ASP A 149 19.26 -4.40 13.71
C ASP A 149 20.36 -4.37 12.64
N TYR A 150 19.97 -4.69 11.40
CA TYR A 150 20.89 -4.74 10.27
C TYR A 150 21.48 -3.38 9.94
N VAL A 151 20.76 -2.29 10.22
CA VAL A 151 21.22 -0.91 9.98
C VAL A 151 22.52 -0.68 10.76
N LYS A 152 22.54 -1.04 12.04
CA LYS A 152 23.74 -0.89 12.90
C LYS A 152 24.77 -2.01 12.76
N ALA A 153 24.40 -3.16 12.19
CA ALA A 153 25.31 -4.30 12.07
C ALA A 153 26.46 -4.03 11.04
N PRO A 154 27.70 -4.46 11.29
CA PRO A 154 28.76 -4.40 10.28
C PRO A 154 28.53 -5.42 9.14
N TYR A 155 29.12 -5.21 7.97
CA TYR A 155 29.17 -6.24 6.92
C TYR A 155 30.09 -7.39 7.34
N ALA A 156 29.86 -8.59 6.78
CA ALA A 156 30.69 -9.75 7.08
C ALA A 156 32.09 -9.57 6.47
N LYS A 157 33.15 -9.81 7.25
CA LYS A 157 34.53 -9.59 6.78
C LYS A 157 34.96 -10.60 5.72
N ASN A 158 34.37 -11.80 5.75
CA ASN A 158 34.73 -12.90 4.88
C ASN A 158 33.55 -13.88 4.72
N ASN A 159 33.72 -14.86 3.83
CA ASN A 159 32.70 -15.86 3.54
C ASN A 159 32.31 -16.72 4.75
N ALA A 160 33.22 -16.95 5.71
CA ALA A 160 32.91 -17.74 6.90
C ALA A 160 31.97 -16.98 7.84
N GLU A 161 32.22 -15.69 8.06
CA GLU A 161 31.31 -14.82 8.81
C GLU A 161 29.96 -14.65 8.11
N LEU A 162 29.96 -14.52 6.77
CA LEU A 162 28.72 -14.43 5.99
C LEU A 162 27.91 -15.73 6.09
N LYS A 163 28.58 -16.89 6.02
CA LYS A 163 27.96 -18.21 6.22
C LYS A 163 27.36 -18.35 7.61
N ASP A 164 28.06 -17.92 8.66
CA ASP A 164 27.51 -17.96 10.02
C ASP A 164 26.32 -17.01 10.19
N ARG A 165 26.35 -15.83 9.58
CA ARG A 165 25.22 -14.89 9.54
C ARG A 165 23.99 -15.52 8.89
N TRP A 166 24.14 -16.09 7.69
CA TRP A 166 23.08 -16.83 7.03
C TRP A 166 22.57 -17.98 7.88
N ARG A 167 23.48 -18.75 8.51
CA ARG A 167 23.11 -19.85 9.40
C ARG A 167 22.25 -19.36 10.55
N LYS A 168 22.64 -18.30 11.25
CA LYS A 168 21.90 -17.73 12.38
C LYS A 168 20.55 -17.14 11.96
N GLN A 169 20.52 -16.42 10.84
CA GLN A 169 19.29 -15.84 10.28
C GLN A 169 18.28 -16.93 9.90
N ILE A 170 18.73 -17.98 9.19
CA ILE A 170 17.89 -19.12 8.84
C ILE A 170 17.47 -19.87 10.10
N LYS A 171 18.39 -20.11 11.04
CA LYS A 171 18.10 -20.77 12.32
C LYS A 171 17.03 -20.02 13.12
N LEU A 172 17.05 -18.68 13.14
CA LEU A 172 16.00 -17.88 13.78
C LEU A 172 14.63 -18.08 13.08
N SER A 173 14.61 -18.04 11.75
CA SER A 173 13.39 -18.26 10.97
C SER A 173 12.81 -19.66 11.18
N THR A 174 13.65 -20.70 11.18
CA THR A 174 13.23 -22.08 11.44
C THR A 174 12.87 -22.31 12.90
N LEU A 175 13.52 -21.64 13.85
CA LEU A 175 13.21 -21.75 15.28
C LEU A 175 11.77 -21.34 15.59
N SER A 176 11.29 -20.25 14.99
CA SER A 176 9.89 -19.82 15.12
C SER A 176 8.94 -20.91 14.63
N SER A 177 9.13 -21.41 13.41
CA SER A 177 8.26 -22.43 12.81
C SER A 177 8.33 -23.78 13.54
N LEU A 178 9.50 -24.18 14.02
CA LEU A 178 9.68 -25.41 14.80
C LEU A 178 8.95 -25.31 16.14
N THR A 179 9.01 -24.14 16.80
CA THR A 179 8.32 -23.89 18.07
C THR A 179 6.81 -24.01 17.92
N ASP A 180 6.25 -23.44 16.86
CA ASP A 180 4.82 -23.55 16.53
C ASP A 180 4.41 -25.00 16.27
N ARG A 181 5.21 -25.73 15.47
CA ARG A 181 4.96 -27.15 15.18
C ARG A 181 5.00 -28.02 16.44
N LEU A 182 5.96 -27.79 17.34
CA LEU A 182 6.06 -28.50 18.61
C LEU A 182 4.83 -28.23 19.48
N ARG A 183 4.40 -26.97 19.59
CA ARG A 183 3.19 -26.62 20.33
C ARG A 183 1.93 -27.29 19.76
N ILE A 184 1.80 -27.36 18.44
CA ILE A 184 0.68 -28.07 17.80
C ILE A 184 0.70 -29.57 18.15
N GLN A 185 1.87 -30.22 18.13
CA GLN A 185 2.00 -31.63 18.53
C GLN A 185 1.70 -31.84 20.02
N GLU A 186 2.16 -30.92 20.90
CA GLU A 186 1.83 -30.95 22.33
C GLU A 186 0.32 -30.81 22.57
N ASN A 187 -0.36 -29.89 21.88
CA ASN A 187 -1.81 -29.71 21.97
C ASN A 187 -2.56 -30.97 21.48
N LYS A 188 -2.13 -31.58 20.38
CA LYS A 188 -2.67 -32.85 19.89
C LYS A 188 -2.51 -33.97 20.92
N SER A 189 -1.34 -34.08 21.55
CA SER A 189 -1.09 -35.09 22.60
C SER A 189 -1.96 -34.88 23.84
N LYS A 190 -2.38 -33.64 24.12
CA LYS A 190 -3.29 -33.26 25.22
C LYS A 190 -4.77 -33.32 24.84
N GLY A 191 -5.12 -33.75 23.62
CA GLY A 191 -6.51 -33.81 23.14
C GLY A 191 -7.17 -32.44 22.92
N ILE A 192 -6.38 -31.37 22.82
CA ILE A 192 -6.88 -30.00 22.58
C ILE A 192 -6.99 -29.79 21.07
N THR A 193 -8.22 -29.75 20.53
CA THR A 193 -8.46 -29.44 19.12
C THR A 193 -8.29 -27.94 18.86
N ALA A 194 -7.73 -27.60 17.69
CA ALA A 194 -7.27 -26.26 17.31
C ALA A 194 -8.37 -25.17 17.13
N SER A 195 -9.57 -25.36 17.68
CA SER A 195 -10.71 -24.44 17.51
C SER A 195 -10.87 -23.40 18.63
N ALA A 196 -10.06 -23.43 19.69
CA ALA A 196 -10.25 -22.55 20.86
C ALA A 196 -9.26 -21.37 20.95
N ASP A 197 -8.17 -21.37 20.17
CA ASP A 197 -7.06 -20.42 20.34
C ASP A 197 -6.54 -19.83 19.01
N SER A 198 -7.31 -19.85 17.92
CA SER A 198 -6.92 -19.17 16.66
C SER A 198 -6.75 -17.65 16.82
N ASP A 199 -7.26 -17.06 17.91
CA ASP A 199 -7.03 -15.67 18.30
C ASP A 199 -5.62 -15.43 18.89
N SER A 200 -4.86 -16.48 19.22
CA SER A 200 -3.53 -16.37 19.83
C SER A 200 -2.40 -16.06 18.83
N LEU A 201 -2.61 -16.28 17.53
CA LEU A 201 -1.65 -15.96 16.46
C LEU A 201 -1.85 -14.57 15.84
N VAL A 202 -2.68 -13.72 16.47
CA VAL A 202 -3.15 -12.44 15.90
C VAL A 202 -2.46 -11.26 16.57
N GLY A 203 -1.14 -11.16 16.44
CA GLY A 203 -0.36 -9.99 16.88
C GLY A 203 -0.03 -9.00 15.76
N LEU A 204 0.00 -9.46 14.51
CA LEU A 204 0.45 -8.72 13.32
C LEU A 204 -0.57 -8.77 12.17
N LYS A 205 -1.87 -8.88 12.45
CA LYS A 205 -2.88 -8.62 11.43
C LYS A 205 -3.09 -7.10 11.34
N SER A 206 -2.37 -6.46 10.43
CA SER A 206 -2.81 -5.21 9.82
C SER A 206 -4.20 -5.45 9.23
N GLY A 207 -5.08 -4.46 9.35
CA GLY A 207 -6.47 -4.54 8.93
C GLY A 207 -6.62 -4.68 7.42
N ASP A 208 -6.41 -5.88 6.92
CA ASP A 208 -7.06 -6.45 5.75
C ASP A 208 -6.99 -7.97 5.95
N LYS A 209 -8.12 -8.66 5.76
CA LYS A 209 -8.13 -10.13 5.65
C LYS A 209 -7.49 -10.51 4.31
N ILE A 210 -6.19 -10.25 4.14
CA ILE A 210 -5.39 -10.87 3.10
C ILE A 210 -5.12 -12.29 3.58
N ASP A 211 -5.79 -13.23 2.92
CA ASP A 211 -5.55 -14.67 2.89
C ASP A 211 -5.25 -15.39 4.22
N ASP A 212 -6.31 -15.58 5.04
CA ASP A 212 -6.39 -16.72 5.96
C ASP A 212 -6.24 -18.07 5.21
N ASP A 213 -6.36 -18.07 3.88
CA ASP A 213 -6.17 -19.22 3.02
C ASP A 213 -4.70 -19.61 2.81
N PHE A 214 -3.73 -18.69 2.98
CA PHE A 214 -2.31 -19.03 2.78
C PHE A 214 -1.77 -19.96 3.89
N TYR A 215 -2.23 -19.74 5.13
CA TYR A 215 -1.93 -20.63 6.26
C TYR A 215 -2.78 -21.91 6.28
N LYS A 216 -4.00 -21.88 5.71
CA LYS A 216 -4.86 -23.08 5.65
C LYS A 216 -4.50 -24.02 4.50
N LYS A 217 -4.17 -23.54 3.29
CA LYS A 217 -3.90 -24.41 2.13
C LYS A 217 -2.63 -25.26 2.29
N ASN A 218 -1.58 -24.74 2.94
CA ASN A 218 -0.32 -25.49 3.10
C ASN A 218 -0.38 -26.59 4.18
N ASN A 219 -1.47 -26.70 4.95
CA ASN A 219 -1.67 -27.78 5.93
C ASN A 219 -2.52 -28.96 5.39
N THR A 220 -2.71 -29.06 4.08
CA THR A 220 -3.39 -30.22 3.43
C THR A 220 -2.42 -31.33 3.02
N SER A 221 -1.29 -31.47 3.71
CA SER A 221 -0.57 -32.75 3.73
C SER A 221 -1.29 -33.66 4.72
N ALA A 222 -1.81 -34.81 4.26
CA ALA A 222 -2.51 -35.81 5.05
C ALA A 222 -2.00 -35.92 6.50
N ASP A 223 -2.73 -35.31 7.44
CA ASP A 223 -2.43 -35.39 8.87
C ASP A 223 -2.92 -36.75 9.36
N THR A 224 -2.02 -37.74 9.38
CA THR A 224 -2.31 -39.14 9.71
C THR A 224 -2.65 -39.38 11.19
N GLY A 225 -3.00 -38.34 11.96
CA GLY A 225 -3.30 -38.44 13.40
C GLY A 225 -2.13 -38.89 14.29
N LYS A 226 -0.91 -39.01 13.74
CA LYS A 226 0.27 -39.52 14.44
C LYS A 226 1.12 -38.37 15.00
N VAL A 227 1.48 -38.45 16.28
CA VAL A 227 2.40 -37.49 16.91
C VAL A 227 3.79 -37.64 16.27
N LYS A 228 4.32 -36.53 15.73
CA LYS A 228 5.64 -36.49 15.07
C LYS A 228 6.74 -36.22 16.09
N THR A 229 7.91 -36.81 15.86
CA THR A 229 9.12 -36.59 16.66
C THR A 229 9.74 -35.21 16.40
N VAL A 230 10.58 -34.73 17.33
CA VAL A 230 11.31 -33.45 17.17
C VAL A 230 12.17 -33.46 15.91
N ALA A 231 12.82 -34.58 15.59
CA ALA A 231 13.67 -34.71 14.41
C ALA A 231 12.86 -34.66 13.10
N GLU A 232 11.67 -35.25 13.06
CA GLU A 232 10.76 -35.14 11.90
C GLU A 232 10.27 -33.70 11.71
N LEU A 233 9.87 -33.03 12.80
CA LEU A 233 9.45 -31.63 12.73
C LEU A 233 10.58 -30.68 12.33
N GLU A 234 11.80 -30.90 12.82
CA GLU A 234 12.99 -30.15 12.43
C GLU A 234 13.24 -30.27 10.93
N LYS A 235 13.19 -31.49 10.40
CA LYS A 235 13.37 -31.76 8.97
C LYS A 235 12.30 -31.07 8.12
N GLU A 236 11.02 -31.20 8.49
CA GLU A 236 9.92 -30.52 7.79
C GLU A 236 10.06 -29.00 7.83
N THR A 237 10.58 -28.46 8.94
CA THR A 237 10.82 -27.02 9.09
C THR A 237 11.93 -26.55 8.15
N ARG A 238 13.04 -27.28 8.05
CA ARG A 238 14.11 -26.97 7.09
C ARG A 238 13.65 -27.09 5.64
N GLU A 239 12.85 -28.10 5.31
CA GLU A 239 12.26 -28.25 3.97
C GLU A 239 11.33 -27.08 3.61
N SER A 240 10.53 -26.62 4.58
CA SER A 240 9.66 -25.45 4.42
C SER A 240 10.45 -24.14 4.23
N ALA A 241 11.52 -23.96 5.02
CA ALA A 241 12.42 -22.82 4.88
C ALA A 241 13.16 -22.84 3.54
N LYS A 242 13.58 -24.03 3.08
CA LYS A 242 14.19 -24.20 1.76
C LYS A 242 13.23 -23.79 0.65
N LYS A 243 11.97 -24.26 0.71
CA LYS A 243 10.93 -23.87 -0.26
C LYS A 243 10.73 -22.35 -0.29
N SER A 244 10.61 -21.73 0.89
CA SER A 244 10.42 -20.28 1.00
C SER A 244 11.60 -19.48 0.43
N LEU A 245 12.84 -19.94 0.64
CA LEU A 245 14.03 -19.33 0.06
C LEU A 245 14.14 -19.58 -1.45
N ASP A 246 13.80 -20.79 -1.93
CA ASP A 246 13.74 -21.09 -3.36
C ASP A 246 12.72 -20.16 -4.06
N GLU A 247 11.55 -19.91 -3.46
CA GLU A 247 10.55 -18.95 -3.94
C GLU A 247 11.09 -17.52 -3.92
N TYR A 248 11.68 -17.06 -2.79
CA TYR A 248 12.30 -15.74 -2.68
C TYR A 248 13.33 -15.50 -3.79
N PHE A 249 14.29 -16.42 -3.96
CA PHE A 249 15.29 -16.32 -5.01
C PHE A 249 14.71 -16.51 -6.42
N GLY A 250 13.56 -17.18 -6.56
CA GLY A 250 12.77 -17.20 -7.79
C GLY A 250 12.29 -15.81 -8.17
N PHE A 251 11.66 -15.09 -7.23
CA PHE A 251 11.24 -13.70 -7.43
C PHE A 251 12.42 -12.76 -7.72
N MET A 252 13.56 -12.94 -7.05
CA MET A 252 14.75 -12.13 -7.33
C MET A 252 15.32 -12.36 -8.74
N ASN A 253 15.17 -13.57 -9.30
CA ASN A 253 15.60 -13.84 -10.68
C ASN A 253 14.63 -13.30 -11.73
N ASP A 254 13.38 -13.05 -11.34
CA ASP A 254 12.43 -12.37 -12.20
C ASP A 254 12.80 -10.88 -12.34
N LEU A 255 13.62 -10.29 -11.46
CA LEU A 255 14.07 -8.90 -11.60
C LEU A 255 15.13 -8.79 -12.70
N ASP A 256 14.95 -7.83 -13.61
CA ASP A 256 15.90 -7.52 -14.67
C ASP A 256 16.81 -6.34 -14.30
N ARG A 257 17.73 -5.97 -15.19
CA ARG A 257 18.66 -4.85 -14.98
C ARG A 257 17.92 -3.51 -14.84
N ASN A 258 16.80 -3.31 -15.51
CA ASN A 258 16.01 -2.06 -15.46
C ASN A 258 15.31 -1.92 -14.11
N ASP A 259 14.88 -3.02 -13.49
CA ASP A 259 14.36 -3.02 -12.12
C ASP A 259 15.44 -2.51 -11.14
N TRP A 260 16.66 -3.05 -11.24
CA TRP A 260 17.79 -2.60 -10.40
C TRP A 260 18.24 -1.17 -10.73
N PHE A 261 18.16 -0.76 -11.99
CA PHE A 261 18.44 0.61 -12.40
C PHE A 261 17.42 1.58 -11.81
N SER A 262 16.15 1.19 -11.77
CA SER A 262 15.10 1.99 -11.11
C SER A 262 15.36 2.15 -9.61
N VAL A 263 15.92 1.14 -8.93
CA VAL A 263 16.37 1.27 -7.52
C VAL A 263 17.51 2.28 -7.39
N TYR A 264 18.48 2.27 -8.30
CA TYR A 264 19.59 3.22 -8.31
C TYR A 264 19.09 4.65 -8.54
N VAL A 265 18.30 4.86 -9.60
CA VAL A 265 17.69 6.15 -9.92
C VAL A 265 16.86 6.68 -8.76
N ASN A 266 16.03 5.85 -8.12
CA ASN A 266 15.23 6.29 -6.98
C ASN A 266 16.05 6.63 -5.74
N SER A 267 17.24 6.03 -5.58
CA SER A 267 18.19 6.43 -4.54
C SER A 267 18.79 7.82 -4.80
N ILE A 268 18.85 8.24 -6.06
CA ILE A 268 19.22 9.61 -6.46
C ILE A 268 18.05 10.57 -6.22
N THR A 269 16.85 10.23 -6.72
CA THR A 269 15.70 11.14 -6.65
C THR A 269 15.24 11.41 -5.20
N ALA A 270 15.34 10.41 -4.31
CA ALA A 270 15.01 10.54 -2.89
C ALA A 270 15.94 11.50 -2.11
N ARG A 271 17.08 11.89 -2.68
CA ARG A 271 17.98 12.90 -2.10
C ARG A 271 17.45 14.33 -2.24
N PHE A 272 16.56 14.58 -3.20
CA PHE A 272 15.96 15.90 -3.37
C PHE A 272 14.90 16.17 -2.30
N ASP A 273 14.01 15.21 -2.07
CA ASP A 273 13.06 15.13 -0.94
C ASP A 273 12.42 13.72 -0.90
N PRO A 274 11.70 13.33 0.17
CA PRO A 274 11.14 11.97 0.28
C PRO A 274 9.94 11.66 -0.64
N HIS A 275 9.49 12.61 -1.46
CA HIS A 275 8.35 12.45 -2.36
C HIS A 275 8.73 12.56 -3.85
N THR A 276 10.02 12.73 -4.14
CA THR A 276 10.57 12.83 -5.49
C THR A 276 11.10 11.48 -5.94
N ASN A 277 10.38 10.86 -6.88
CA ASN A 277 10.58 9.47 -7.27
C ASN A 277 10.48 9.33 -8.80
N TYR A 278 11.32 8.48 -9.37
CA TYR A 278 11.15 7.97 -10.72
C TYR A 278 10.14 6.81 -10.72
N PHE A 279 9.20 6.85 -11.67
CA PHE A 279 8.31 5.76 -12.00
C PHE A 279 8.72 5.14 -13.33
N ALA A 280 9.16 3.88 -13.27
CA ALA A 280 9.25 3.06 -14.47
C ALA A 280 7.87 2.97 -15.16
N PRO A 281 7.78 2.68 -16.47
CA PRO A 281 6.51 2.63 -17.20
C PRO A 281 5.41 1.83 -16.50
N GLU A 282 5.74 0.66 -15.97
CA GLU A 282 4.82 -0.22 -15.25
C GLU A 282 4.38 0.37 -13.90
N GLU A 283 5.28 1.05 -13.20
CA GLU A 283 4.97 1.74 -11.95
C GLU A 283 4.07 2.96 -12.18
N LYS A 284 4.30 3.69 -13.27
CA LYS A 284 3.43 4.80 -13.68
C LYS A 284 2.02 4.30 -13.98
N GLU A 285 1.87 3.21 -14.72
CA GLU A 285 0.56 2.60 -14.98
C GLU A 285 -0.10 2.15 -13.66
N ARG A 286 0.64 1.50 -12.76
CA ARG A 286 0.13 1.11 -11.43
C ARG A 286 -0.32 2.32 -10.62
N PHE A 287 0.43 3.42 -10.66
CA PHE A 287 0.06 4.67 -10.01
C PHE A 287 -1.27 5.22 -10.57
N ASP A 288 -1.41 5.30 -11.90
CA ASP A 288 -2.61 5.79 -12.59
C ASP A 288 -3.85 4.96 -12.26
N VAL A 289 -3.72 3.63 -12.22
CA VAL A 289 -4.80 2.73 -11.80
C VAL A 289 -5.15 2.97 -10.31
N SER A 290 -4.14 3.14 -9.46
CA SER A 290 -4.34 3.32 -8.02
C SER A 290 -4.99 4.65 -7.64
N ILE A 291 -4.86 5.68 -8.48
CA ILE A 291 -5.42 7.02 -8.25
C ILE A 291 -6.77 7.19 -8.95
N SER A 292 -7.00 6.54 -10.09
CA SER A 292 -8.28 6.61 -10.81
C SER A 292 -9.28 5.56 -10.34
N GLY A 293 -8.83 4.44 -9.77
CA GLY A 293 -9.67 3.28 -9.46
C GLY A 293 -10.13 2.52 -10.72
N LYS A 294 -9.55 2.82 -11.88
CA LYS A 294 -9.93 2.25 -13.17
C LYS A 294 -8.76 1.50 -13.80
N LEU A 295 -9.08 0.40 -14.46
CA LEU A 295 -8.15 -0.30 -15.34
C LEU A 295 -8.86 -0.83 -16.58
N GLU A 296 -8.13 -0.91 -17.69
CA GLU A 296 -8.60 -1.59 -18.89
C GLU A 296 -8.10 -3.04 -18.92
N GLY A 297 -9.03 -4.00 -19.04
CA GLY A 297 -8.65 -5.41 -19.10
C GLY A 297 -9.81 -6.35 -18.82
N ILE A 298 -9.48 -7.49 -18.22
CA ILE A 298 -10.47 -8.55 -17.94
C ILE A 298 -11.14 -8.40 -16.56
N GLY A 299 -10.59 -7.56 -15.67
CA GLY A 299 -11.10 -7.41 -14.30
C GLY A 299 -10.78 -8.60 -13.39
N ALA A 300 -9.51 -8.97 -13.28
CA ALA A 300 -9.05 -10.03 -12.40
C ALA A 300 -7.72 -9.63 -11.73
N ARG A 301 -7.54 -10.04 -10.47
CA ARG A 301 -6.25 -9.99 -9.77
C ARG A 301 -5.51 -11.28 -10.02
N LEU A 302 -4.24 -11.16 -10.37
CA LEU A 302 -3.36 -12.27 -10.71
C LEU A 302 -2.22 -12.32 -9.70
N GLN A 303 -1.79 -13.53 -9.38
CA GLN A 303 -0.63 -13.77 -8.52
C GLN A 303 0.23 -14.88 -9.11
N LYS A 304 1.54 -14.80 -8.90
CA LYS A 304 2.44 -15.89 -9.27
C LYS A 304 2.38 -16.99 -8.21
N LYS A 305 2.22 -18.23 -8.65
CA LYS A 305 2.17 -19.43 -7.81
C LYS A 305 3.03 -20.51 -8.43
N ASN A 306 4.22 -20.69 -7.88
CA ASN A 306 5.30 -21.44 -8.53
C ASN A 306 5.54 -20.86 -9.94
N ASP A 307 5.54 -21.71 -10.97
CA ASP A 307 5.70 -21.30 -12.37
C ASP A 307 4.39 -20.87 -13.04
N PHE A 308 3.24 -20.89 -12.33
CA PHE A 308 1.94 -20.57 -12.90
C PHE A 308 1.46 -19.19 -12.47
N THR A 309 0.62 -18.56 -13.29
CA THR A 309 -0.14 -17.37 -12.92
C THR A 309 -1.54 -17.80 -12.47
N GLU A 310 -1.87 -17.61 -11.19
CA GLU A 310 -3.17 -17.93 -10.60
C GLU A 310 -4.06 -16.68 -10.58
N ILE A 311 -5.36 -16.88 -10.86
CA ILE A 311 -6.39 -15.86 -10.61
C ILE A 311 -6.71 -15.87 -9.12
N SER A 312 -6.30 -14.84 -8.38
CA SER A 312 -6.58 -14.73 -6.95
C SER A 312 -7.99 -14.21 -6.66
N GLU A 313 -8.42 -13.16 -7.35
CA GLU A 313 -9.74 -12.53 -7.18
C GLU A 313 -10.29 -12.09 -8.54
N LEU A 314 -11.62 -12.15 -8.71
CA LEU A 314 -12.31 -11.48 -9.81
C LEU A 314 -12.88 -10.15 -9.32
N ILE A 315 -12.63 -9.08 -10.07
CA ILE A 315 -13.14 -7.75 -9.74
C ILE A 315 -14.62 -7.72 -10.11
N SER A 316 -15.46 -7.40 -9.13
CA SER A 316 -16.91 -7.38 -9.33
C SER A 316 -17.30 -6.39 -10.42
N GLY A 317 -18.32 -6.76 -11.21
CA GLY A 317 -18.72 -6.00 -12.38
C GLY A 317 -17.76 -6.09 -13.58
N GLY A 318 -16.53 -6.60 -13.43
CA GLY A 318 -15.56 -6.74 -14.51
C GLY A 318 -15.90 -7.84 -15.53
N PRO A 319 -15.32 -7.82 -16.76
CA PRO A 319 -15.61 -8.81 -17.80
C PRO A 319 -15.49 -10.27 -17.39
N ALA A 320 -14.42 -10.64 -16.67
CA ALA A 320 -14.19 -12.00 -16.20
C ALA A 320 -15.27 -12.46 -15.21
N TRP A 321 -15.68 -11.57 -14.30
CA TRP A 321 -16.75 -11.82 -13.35
C TRP A 321 -18.11 -11.98 -14.05
N ARG A 322 -18.45 -11.06 -14.97
CA ARG A 322 -19.70 -11.12 -15.76
C ARG A 322 -19.77 -12.37 -16.62
N GLY A 323 -18.65 -12.82 -17.16
CA GLY A 323 -18.54 -14.01 -17.98
C GLY A 323 -18.79 -15.32 -17.23
N LYS A 324 -18.55 -15.38 -15.90
CA LYS A 324 -18.75 -16.55 -15.03
C LYS A 324 -18.05 -17.85 -15.50
N GLN A 325 -17.04 -17.73 -16.37
CA GLN A 325 -16.25 -18.88 -16.86
C GLN A 325 -14.94 -19.05 -16.08
N LEU A 326 -14.45 -17.95 -15.49
CA LEU A 326 -13.29 -17.94 -14.60
C LEU A 326 -13.73 -17.95 -13.14
N GLU A 327 -12.87 -18.48 -12.29
CA GLU A 327 -13.05 -18.46 -10.84
C GLU A 327 -11.70 -18.30 -10.12
N SER A 328 -11.74 -17.94 -8.83
CA SER A 328 -10.53 -17.88 -8.00
C SER A 328 -9.88 -19.26 -7.91
N GLY A 329 -8.56 -19.32 -8.11
CA GLY A 329 -7.78 -20.55 -8.14
C GLY A 329 -7.49 -21.11 -9.53
N ASP A 330 -8.10 -20.57 -10.59
CA ASP A 330 -7.76 -20.94 -11.97
C ASP A 330 -6.30 -20.56 -12.30
N LEU A 331 -5.60 -21.40 -13.05
CA LEU A 331 -4.23 -21.16 -13.49
C LEU A 331 -4.20 -20.79 -14.98
N VAL A 332 -3.67 -19.60 -15.31
CA VAL A 332 -3.46 -19.15 -16.68
C VAL A 332 -2.21 -19.82 -17.24
N MET A 333 -2.41 -20.59 -18.31
CA MET A 333 -1.37 -21.37 -18.99
C MET A 333 -0.90 -20.71 -20.28
N LYS A 334 -1.84 -20.16 -21.06
CA LYS A 334 -1.55 -19.50 -22.35
C LYS A 334 -2.42 -18.27 -22.55
N VAL A 335 -1.91 -17.28 -23.27
CA VAL A 335 -2.61 -16.04 -23.63
C VAL A 335 -2.55 -15.82 -25.14
N ALA A 336 -3.69 -15.62 -25.79
CA ALA A 336 -3.82 -15.28 -27.21
C ALA A 336 -4.49 -13.90 -27.39
N GLN A 337 -3.96 -13.09 -28.31
CA GLN A 337 -4.56 -11.81 -28.72
C GLN A 337 -5.55 -12.04 -29.86
N GLY A 338 -6.86 -11.93 -29.61
CA GLY A 338 -7.90 -12.29 -30.57
C GLY A 338 -7.62 -13.67 -31.20
N ASN A 339 -7.54 -13.72 -32.54
CA ASN A 339 -7.29 -14.94 -33.30
C ASN A 339 -5.81 -15.36 -33.42
N ALA A 340 -4.87 -14.63 -32.80
CA ALA A 340 -3.47 -15.00 -32.82
C ALA A 340 -3.20 -16.32 -32.10
N GLU A 341 -2.08 -16.97 -32.42
CA GLU A 341 -1.63 -18.18 -31.76
C GLU A 341 -1.44 -17.96 -30.24
N PRO A 342 -1.90 -18.89 -29.38
CA PRO A 342 -1.69 -18.78 -27.94
C PRO A 342 -0.21 -18.87 -27.55
N VAL A 343 0.26 -17.86 -26.82
CA VAL A 343 1.60 -17.81 -26.25
C VAL A 343 1.58 -18.52 -24.90
N ASP A 344 2.49 -19.47 -24.69
CA ASP A 344 2.70 -20.10 -23.39
C ASP A 344 3.27 -19.09 -22.39
N VAL A 345 2.65 -19.01 -21.21
CA VAL A 345 3.02 -18.05 -20.15
C VAL A 345 3.51 -18.74 -18.88
N VAL A 346 3.69 -20.07 -18.90
CA VAL A 346 4.26 -20.80 -17.76
C VAL A 346 5.73 -20.41 -17.58
N GLY A 347 6.11 -20.08 -16.33
CA GLY A 347 7.43 -19.61 -15.95
C GLY A 347 7.70 -18.15 -16.28
N MET A 348 6.79 -17.47 -16.98
CA MET A 348 6.92 -16.05 -17.33
C MET A 348 6.80 -15.16 -16.08
N ARG A 349 7.38 -13.96 -16.13
CA ARG A 349 7.19 -12.93 -15.10
C ARG A 349 5.73 -12.53 -15.03
N LEU A 350 5.22 -12.29 -13.82
CA LEU A 350 3.82 -11.89 -13.63
C LEU A 350 3.46 -10.64 -14.45
N ASP A 351 4.34 -9.63 -14.46
CA ASP A 351 4.12 -8.36 -15.17
C ASP A 351 4.00 -8.57 -16.69
N ASP A 352 4.79 -9.47 -17.28
CA ASP A 352 4.69 -9.81 -18.70
C ASP A 352 3.39 -10.54 -19.04
N VAL A 353 2.92 -11.42 -18.15
CA VAL A 353 1.62 -12.07 -18.29
C VAL A 353 0.50 -11.05 -18.19
N VAL A 354 0.58 -10.13 -17.22
CA VAL A 354 -0.39 -9.03 -17.04
C VAL A 354 -0.44 -8.15 -18.29
N LYS A 355 0.71 -7.72 -18.83
CA LYS A 355 0.79 -6.93 -20.09
C LYS A 355 0.10 -7.63 -21.26
N LYS A 356 0.21 -8.97 -21.36
CA LYS A 356 -0.48 -9.75 -22.41
C LYS A 356 -1.99 -9.85 -22.15
N ILE A 357 -2.41 -9.95 -20.89
CA ILE A 357 -3.84 -10.08 -20.55
C ILE A 357 -4.56 -8.73 -20.67
N LYS A 358 -3.92 -7.63 -20.25
CA LYS A 358 -4.41 -6.27 -20.46
C LYS A 358 -4.48 -5.92 -21.95
N GLY A 359 -5.20 -4.86 -22.25
CA GLY A 359 -5.34 -4.33 -23.60
C GLY A 359 -6.55 -3.43 -23.73
N PRO A 360 -6.68 -2.74 -24.87
CA PRO A 360 -7.71 -1.73 -25.06
C PRO A 360 -9.11 -2.30 -24.91
N LYS A 361 -10.02 -1.49 -24.37
CA LYS A 361 -11.46 -1.79 -24.35
C LYS A 361 -11.97 -2.27 -25.71
N GLY A 362 -12.82 -3.30 -25.70
CA GLY A 362 -13.46 -3.88 -26.88
C GLY A 362 -12.61 -4.92 -27.62
N THR A 363 -11.32 -5.07 -27.27
CA THR A 363 -10.47 -6.12 -27.84
C THR A 363 -10.69 -7.47 -27.16
N GLU A 364 -10.51 -8.56 -27.91
CA GLU A 364 -10.64 -9.92 -27.38
C GLU A 364 -9.30 -10.47 -26.89
N VAL A 365 -9.33 -11.13 -25.72
CA VAL A 365 -8.25 -11.99 -25.23
C VAL A 365 -8.77 -13.40 -25.00
N ARG A 366 -7.99 -14.41 -25.40
CA ARG A 366 -8.31 -15.82 -25.14
C ARG A 366 -7.30 -16.37 -24.14
N LEU A 367 -7.80 -16.88 -23.02
CA LEU A 367 -7.00 -17.49 -21.97
C LEU A 367 -7.18 -19.01 -22.01
N THR A 368 -6.07 -19.74 -22.15
CA THR A 368 -6.07 -21.17 -21.85
C THR A 368 -5.81 -21.32 -20.37
N VAL A 369 -6.81 -21.79 -19.62
CA VAL A 369 -6.73 -21.93 -18.17
C VAL A 369 -6.86 -23.38 -17.75
N LYS A 370 -6.12 -23.77 -16.72
CA LYS A 370 -6.37 -24.99 -15.95
C LYS A 370 -7.29 -24.62 -14.79
N LYS A 371 -8.50 -25.16 -14.82
CA LYS A 371 -9.55 -24.98 -13.82
C LYS A 371 -9.17 -25.61 -12.49
N VAL A 372 -9.83 -25.20 -11.42
CA VAL A 372 -9.62 -25.78 -10.07
C VAL A 372 -9.88 -27.29 -10.03
N ASP A 373 -10.81 -27.78 -10.85
CA ASP A 373 -11.10 -29.21 -11.04
C ASP A 373 -10.05 -29.97 -11.88
N GLY A 374 -9.03 -29.27 -12.39
CA GLY A 374 -7.95 -29.81 -13.21
C GLY A 374 -8.22 -29.83 -14.72
N THR A 375 -9.44 -29.50 -15.17
CA THR A 375 -9.77 -29.44 -16.60
C THR A 375 -9.11 -28.25 -17.28
N ILE A 376 -8.79 -28.37 -18.57
CA ILE A 376 -8.23 -27.26 -19.35
C ILE A 376 -9.31 -26.70 -20.26
N LYS A 377 -9.51 -25.38 -20.21
CA LYS A 377 -10.51 -24.68 -21.03
C LYS A 377 -9.89 -23.45 -21.68
N VAL A 378 -10.38 -23.13 -22.88
CA VAL A 378 -10.08 -21.86 -23.55
C VAL A 378 -11.26 -20.93 -23.33
N ILE A 379 -11.01 -19.78 -22.71
CA ILE A 379 -12.01 -18.79 -22.33
C ILE A 379 -11.73 -17.51 -23.10
N SER A 380 -12.73 -17.05 -23.86
CA SER A 380 -12.68 -15.77 -24.57
C SER A 380 -13.31 -14.67 -23.72
N ILE A 381 -12.62 -13.53 -23.61
CA ILE A 381 -13.07 -12.37 -22.84
C ILE A 381 -12.86 -11.13 -23.68
N ILE A 382 -13.92 -10.33 -23.81
CA ILE A 382 -13.84 -8.98 -24.36
C ILE A 382 -13.43 -8.03 -23.24
N ARG A 383 -12.31 -7.33 -23.43
CA ARG A 383 -11.78 -6.37 -22.47
C ARG A 383 -12.70 -5.16 -22.35
N ASP A 384 -12.79 -4.62 -21.15
CA ASP A 384 -13.59 -3.42 -20.85
C ASP A 384 -12.89 -2.58 -19.79
N ILE A 385 -13.42 -1.39 -19.54
CA ILE A 385 -13.05 -0.58 -18.38
C ILE A 385 -13.64 -1.26 -17.14
N VAL A 386 -12.80 -1.46 -16.14
CA VAL A 386 -13.15 -2.07 -14.86
C VAL A 386 -12.92 -1.06 -13.75
N GLU A 387 -13.96 -0.85 -12.96
CA GLU A 387 -13.95 0.01 -11.79
C GLU A 387 -13.71 -0.82 -10.52
N ILE A 388 -12.75 -0.39 -9.71
CA ILE A 388 -12.44 -1.01 -8.42
C ILE A 388 -13.26 -0.28 -7.34
N GLU A 389 -14.49 -0.73 -7.09
CA GLU A 389 -15.43 -0.02 -6.19
C GLU A 389 -14.90 0.24 -4.77
N GLU A 390 -13.94 -0.55 -4.28
CA GLU A 390 -13.32 -0.31 -2.97
C GLU A 390 -12.38 0.92 -2.93
N THR A 391 -11.99 1.46 -4.09
CA THR A 391 -11.23 2.71 -4.18
C THR A 391 -12.12 3.95 -3.97
N TYR A 392 -13.44 3.80 -4.16
CA TYR A 392 -14.36 4.93 -4.15
C TYR A 392 -15.05 5.16 -2.80
N ALA A 393 -15.61 6.36 -2.66
CA ALA A 393 -16.29 6.75 -1.44
C ALA A 393 -17.57 5.94 -1.24
N LYS A 394 -17.85 5.60 0.02
CA LYS A 394 -19.06 4.87 0.42
C LYS A 394 -19.62 5.42 1.72
N SER A 395 -20.92 5.30 1.93
CA SER A 395 -21.56 5.78 3.16
C SER A 395 -22.48 4.76 3.82
N SER A 396 -22.61 4.90 5.14
CA SER A 396 -23.52 4.12 5.97
C SER A 396 -24.36 5.05 6.85
N VAL A 397 -25.56 4.60 7.21
CA VAL A 397 -26.43 5.25 8.19
C VAL A 397 -26.45 4.45 9.49
N VAL A 398 -26.48 5.16 10.61
CA VAL A 398 -26.60 4.59 11.95
C VAL A 398 -27.64 5.36 12.77
N GLU A 399 -28.47 4.64 13.52
CA GLU A 399 -29.42 5.23 14.47
C GLU A 399 -28.83 5.21 15.89
N LYS A 400 -28.88 6.36 16.57
CA LYS A 400 -28.36 6.52 17.92
C LYS A 400 -29.14 7.60 18.67
N ASN A 401 -29.58 7.29 19.89
CA ASN A 401 -30.34 8.21 20.76
C ASN A 401 -31.58 8.85 20.08
N GLY A 402 -32.19 8.15 19.11
CA GLY A 402 -33.35 8.64 18.36
C GLY A 402 -33.03 9.57 17.19
N LEU A 403 -31.74 9.77 16.88
CA LEU A 403 -31.26 10.50 15.71
C LEU A 403 -30.56 9.55 14.73
N LYS A 404 -30.56 9.92 13.45
CA LYS A 404 -29.79 9.24 12.39
C LYS A 404 -28.50 9.99 12.13
N TYR A 405 -27.39 9.29 11.97
CA TYR A 405 -26.11 9.86 11.59
C TYR A 405 -25.59 9.17 10.33
N GLY A 406 -24.87 9.93 9.50
CA GLY A 406 -24.15 9.41 8.34
C GLY A 406 -22.68 9.20 8.67
N VAL A 407 -22.11 8.09 8.21
CA VAL A 407 -20.67 7.84 8.20
C VAL A 407 -20.24 7.70 6.75
N ILE A 408 -19.43 8.63 6.26
CA ILE A 408 -18.81 8.57 4.94
C ILE A 408 -17.37 8.09 5.13
N TYR A 409 -16.97 7.06 4.40
CA TYR A 409 -15.59 6.63 4.32
C TYR A 409 -15.01 7.04 2.97
N LEU A 410 -13.94 7.83 3.00
CA LEU A 410 -13.19 8.25 1.82
C LEU A 410 -11.81 7.57 1.86
N PRO A 411 -11.57 6.54 1.03
CA PRO A 411 -10.31 5.82 1.05
C PRO A 411 -9.14 6.61 0.45
N LYS A 412 -9.44 7.49 -0.51
CA LYS A 412 -8.46 8.30 -1.25
C LYS A 412 -9.13 9.50 -1.90
N PHE A 413 -8.39 10.59 -2.09
CA PHE A 413 -8.77 11.69 -2.99
C PHE A 413 -8.56 11.33 -4.48
N TYR A 414 -9.28 10.32 -4.98
CA TYR A 414 -9.14 9.79 -6.33
C TYR A 414 -9.61 10.77 -7.43
N ILE A 415 -8.95 10.69 -8.59
CA ILE A 415 -9.30 11.43 -9.80
C ILE A 415 -8.82 10.66 -11.04
N ASP A 416 -9.54 10.83 -12.14
CA ASP A 416 -9.12 10.40 -13.47
C ASP A 416 -8.41 11.56 -14.18
N PHE A 417 -7.08 11.52 -14.26
CA PHE A 417 -6.29 12.60 -14.87
C PHE A 417 -6.45 12.68 -16.40
N GLU A 418 -6.81 11.56 -17.04
CA GLU A 418 -6.99 11.47 -18.49
C GLU A 418 -8.39 11.95 -18.91
N ASN A 419 -9.38 11.78 -18.03
CA ASN A 419 -10.76 12.20 -18.27
C ASN A 419 -11.30 13.12 -17.17
N LYS A 420 -11.29 14.44 -17.45
CA LYS A 420 -11.84 15.47 -16.54
C LYS A 420 -13.32 15.29 -16.20
N ASP A 421 -14.09 14.70 -17.11
CA ASP A 421 -15.51 14.38 -16.89
C ASP A 421 -15.70 13.02 -16.20
N GLY A 422 -14.61 12.32 -15.91
CA GLY A 422 -14.59 11.07 -15.17
C GLY A 422 -15.09 11.20 -13.73
N ARG A 423 -15.30 10.05 -13.10
CA ARG A 423 -15.58 9.89 -11.68
C ARG A 423 -14.41 10.42 -10.85
N ASP A 424 -14.71 11.18 -9.80
CA ASP A 424 -13.72 11.72 -8.86
C ASP A 424 -14.31 11.81 -7.45
N ALA A 425 -13.42 11.98 -6.46
CA ALA A 425 -13.82 11.99 -5.06
C ALA A 425 -14.75 13.16 -4.69
N GLY A 426 -14.62 14.32 -5.33
CA GLY A 426 -15.47 15.48 -5.05
C GLY A 426 -16.92 15.21 -5.45
N LYS A 427 -17.13 14.73 -6.67
CA LYS A 427 -18.45 14.36 -7.21
C LYS A 427 -19.11 13.27 -6.36
N ASP A 428 -18.37 12.22 -6.01
CA ASP A 428 -18.92 11.10 -5.25
C ASP A 428 -19.26 11.49 -3.80
N ILE A 429 -18.43 12.28 -3.12
CA ILE A 429 -18.76 12.77 -1.78
C ILE A 429 -19.98 13.70 -1.80
N ALA A 430 -20.11 14.56 -2.81
CA ALA A 430 -21.30 15.39 -2.98
C ALA A 430 -22.58 14.53 -3.12
N LEU A 431 -22.51 13.46 -3.91
CA LEU A 431 -23.61 12.49 -4.05
C LEU A 431 -23.92 11.77 -2.73
N GLU A 432 -22.90 11.30 -1.99
CA GLU A 432 -23.12 10.66 -0.69
C GLU A 432 -23.75 11.63 0.33
N VAL A 433 -23.30 12.88 0.37
CA VAL A 433 -23.90 13.93 1.22
C VAL A 433 -25.37 14.16 0.84
N GLU A 434 -25.69 14.26 -0.45
CA GLU A 434 -27.07 14.41 -0.93
C GLU A 434 -27.95 13.21 -0.51
N ARG A 435 -27.43 11.99 -0.66
CA ARG A 435 -28.13 10.75 -0.28
C ARG A 435 -28.36 10.67 1.22
N LEU A 436 -27.38 11.03 2.03
CA LEU A 436 -27.49 11.09 3.50
C LEU A 436 -28.50 12.16 3.95
N LYS A 437 -28.53 13.33 3.30
CA LYS A 437 -29.56 14.35 3.53
C LYS A 437 -30.96 13.81 3.25
N LYS A 438 -31.16 13.13 2.12
CA LYS A 438 -32.43 12.46 1.78
C LYS A 438 -32.81 11.37 2.79
N ALA A 439 -31.81 10.71 3.40
CA ALA A 439 -32.02 9.72 4.47
C ALA A 439 -32.36 10.36 5.84
N GLY A 440 -32.31 11.69 5.95
CA GLY A 440 -32.70 12.43 7.16
C GLY A 440 -31.67 12.36 8.29
N VAL A 441 -30.37 12.27 7.96
CA VAL A 441 -29.33 12.29 8.99
C VAL A 441 -29.21 13.67 9.65
N SER A 442 -28.81 13.68 10.92
CA SER A 442 -28.65 14.86 11.80
C SER A 442 -27.18 15.26 11.99
N GLY A 443 -26.25 14.53 11.38
CA GLY A 443 -24.81 14.72 11.53
C GLY A 443 -24.06 13.81 10.56
N ILE A 444 -22.89 14.25 10.10
CA ILE A 444 -22.00 13.47 9.22
C ILE A 444 -20.64 13.29 9.90
N VAL A 445 -20.17 12.04 9.96
CA VAL A 445 -18.77 11.70 10.18
C VAL A 445 -18.14 11.49 8.80
N LEU A 446 -17.05 12.19 8.51
CA LEU A 446 -16.21 11.94 7.35
C LEU A 446 -14.91 11.29 7.82
N ASP A 447 -14.72 10.02 7.46
CA ASP A 447 -13.57 9.22 7.83
C ASP A 447 -12.54 9.22 6.71
N VAL A 448 -11.38 9.86 6.99
CA VAL A 448 -10.19 9.93 6.12
C VAL A 448 -8.97 9.33 6.83
N ARG A 449 -9.19 8.44 7.81
CA ARG A 449 -8.12 7.63 8.41
C ARG A 449 -7.49 6.75 7.32
N ASP A 450 -6.17 6.62 7.39
CA ASP A 450 -5.38 5.85 6.42
C ASP A 450 -5.39 6.39 4.97
N ASP A 451 -5.98 7.58 4.73
CA ASP A 451 -5.94 8.25 3.43
C ASP A 451 -4.67 9.10 3.28
N GLY A 452 -3.72 8.59 2.49
CA GLY A 452 -2.45 9.25 2.15
C GLY A 452 -2.57 10.46 1.20
N GLY A 453 -3.78 10.83 0.80
CA GLY A 453 -4.11 11.97 -0.04
C GLY A 453 -4.37 11.61 -1.51
N GLY A 454 -4.29 12.61 -2.38
CA GLY A 454 -4.60 12.45 -3.81
C GLY A 454 -4.70 13.80 -4.50
N SER A 455 -5.74 14.01 -5.29
CA SER A 455 -5.88 15.24 -6.06
C SER A 455 -6.12 16.48 -5.19
N LEU A 456 -5.39 17.55 -5.50
CA LEU A 456 -5.59 18.86 -4.88
C LEU A 456 -6.91 19.50 -5.33
N SER A 457 -7.41 19.19 -6.53
CA SER A 457 -8.69 19.75 -6.98
C SER A 457 -9.87 19.18 -6.19
N THR A 458 -9.87 17.86 -5.97
CA THR A 458 -10.97 17.20 -5.27
C THR A 458 -11.05 17.62 -3.81
N VAL A 459 -9.93 17.98 -3.16
CA VAL A 459 -9.97 18.52 -1.79
C VAL A 459 -10.69 19.86 -1.72
N VAL A 460 -10.53 20.72 -2.73
CA VAL A 460 -11.21 22.02 -2.81
C VAL A 460 -12.70 21.80 -2.99
N ASP A 461 -13.08 20.90 -3.90
CA ASP A 461 -14.48 20.56 -4.16
C ASP A 461 -15.15 19.97 -2.91
N ILE A 462 -14.47 19.04 -2.22
CA ILE A 462 -15.00 18.41 -0.99
C ILE A 462 -15.13 19.43 0.15
N ALA A 463 -14.14 20.30 0.35
CA ALA A 463 -14.21 21.31 1.40
C ALA A 463 -15.35 22.32 1.14
N GLY A 464 -15.57 22.69 -0.12
CA GLY A 464 -16.66 23.57 -0.57
C GLY A 464 -18.05 23.05 -0.21
N LEU A 465 -18.25 21.72 -0.16
CA LEU A 465 -19.53 21.12 0.26
C LEU A 465 -19.98 21.54 1.67
N PHE A 466 -19.04 21.97 2.52
CA PHE A 466 -19.27 22.26 3.92
C PHE A 466 -19.18 23.74 4.28
N ILE A 467 -18.64 24.59 3.41
CA ILE A 467 -18.51 26.04 3.68
C ILE A 467 -19.35 26.83 2.68
N GLU A 468 -19.55 28.13 2.92
CA GLU A 468 -20.28 28.98 1.97
C GLU A 468 -19.43 29.30 0.76
N GLN A 469 -18.34 30.04 0.94
CA GLN A 469 -17.34 30.31 -0.10
C GLN A 469 -16.06 30.77 0.62
N GLY A 470 -14.89 30.53 0.03
CA GLY A 470 -13.65 30.96 0.68
C GLY A 470 -12.39 30.28 0.21
N PRO A 471 -11.22 30.75 0.69
CA PRO A 471 -9.97 30.03 0.48
C PRO A 471 -10.02 28.66 1.17
N ILE A 472 -9.48 27.62 0.53
CA ILE A 472 -9.33 26.29 1.13
C ILE A 472 -7.87 26.03 1.50
N VAL A 473 -6.96 26.42 0.61
CA VAL A 473 -5.52 26.18 0.77
C VAL A 473 -4.73 27.23 -0.01
N GLN A 474 -3.57 27.58 0.51
CA GLN A 474 -2.61 28.43 -0.19
C GLN A 474 -1.45 27.56 -0.69
N ILE A 475 -1.06 27.71 -1.95
CA ILE A 475 0.08 27.00 -2.54
C ILE A 475 1.16 28.00 -2.96
N LYS A 476 2.42 27.59 -2.91
CA LYS A 476 3.55 28.40 -3.31
C LYS A 476 4.54 27.55 -4.10
N SER A 477 4.83 27.96 -5.33
CA SER A 477 5.92 27.40 -6.13
C SER A 477 7.23 28.14 -5.87
N ALA A 478 8.36 27.51 -6.21
CA ALA A 478 9.68 28.11 -6.15
C ALA A 478 9.73 29.44 -6.91
N GLY A 479 10.20 30.51 -6.27
CA GLY A 479 10.35 31.83 -6.89
C GLY A 479 9.06 32.51 -7.37
N ARG A 480 7.88 31.93 -7.12
CA ARG A 480 6.58 32.50 -7.52
C ARG A 480 5.83 33.08 -6.33
N LYS A 481 4.85 33.94 -6.63
CA LYS A 481 3.90 34.44 -5.63
C LYS A 481 3.00 33.30 -5.14
N LYS A 482 2.51 33.41 -3.92
CA LYS A 482 1.51 32.48 -3.40
C LYS A 482 0.22 32.55 -4.24
N GLU A 483 -0.39 31.41 -4.44
CA GLU A 483 -1.69 31.25 -5.08
C GLU A 483 -2.67 30.71 -4.03
N VAL A 484 -3.92 31.14 -4.11
CA VAL A 484 -4.97 30.73 -3.17
C VAL A 484 -5.99 29.91 -3.95
N LEU A 485 -6.12 28.63 -3.60
CA LEU A 485 -7.20 27.81 -4.13
C LEU A 485 -8.45 28.08 -3.32
N PHE A 486 -9.52 28.37 -4.04
CA PHE A 486 -10.70 29.03 -3.50
C PHE A 486 -11.94 28.32 -4.02
N ASP A 487 -12.85 27.98 -3.12
CA ASP A 487 -14.19 27.52 -3.50
C ASP A 487 -15.08 28.71 -3.85
N ARG A 488 -15.61 28.69 -5.07
CA ARG A 488 -16.35 29.79 -5.67
C ARG A 488 -17.86 29.55 -5.70
N ASP A 489 -18.32 28.35 -5.38
CA ASP A 489 -19.75 28.06 -5.28
C ASP A 489 -20.24 28.47 -3.90
N SER A 490 -21.24 29.35 -3.81
CA SER A 490 -21.85 29.75 -2.53
C SER A 490 -22.72 28.65 -1.89
N LYS A 491 -22.96 27.55 -2.60
CA LYS A 491 -23.89 26.49 -2.20
C LYS A 491 -23.28 25.61 -1.11
N ILE A 492 -23.84 25.72 0.08
CA ILE A 492 -23.55 24.79 1.18
C ILE A 492 -24.34 23.50 0.98
N GLU A 493 -23.66 22.41 0.63
CA GLU A 493 -24.31 21.10 0.51
C GLU A 493 -24.66 20.51 1.87
N TRP A 494 -23.84 20.71 2.90
CA TRP A 494 -24.14 20.28 4.26
C TRP A 494 -23.82 21.40 5.26
N ASP A 495 -24.83 21.84 6.01
CA ASP A 495 -24.70 22.90 7.04
C ASP A 495 -24.90 22.37 8.48
N GLY A 496 -25.13 21.06 8.64
CA GLY A 496 -25.30 20.38 9.92
C GLY A 496 -23.98 20.02 10.61
N PRO A 497 -24.03 19.39 11.80
CA PRO A 497 -22.86 18.91 12.53
C PRO A 497 -21.94 18.02 11.68
N LEU A 498 -20.63 18.26 11.79
CA LEU A 498 -19.59 17.59 11.02
C LEU A 498 -18.44 17.21 11.95
N VAL A 499 -17.99 15.96 11.83
CA VAL A 499 -16.78 15.44 12.48
C VAL A 499 -15.89 14.84 11.39
N ILE A 500 -14.61 15.15 11.39
CA ILE A 500 -13.62 14.54 10.50
C ILE A 500 -12.71 13.65 11.32
N MET A 501 -12.62 12.37 10.95
CA MET A 501 -11.73 11.40 11.57
C MET A 501 -10.41 11.33 10.81
N VAL A 502 -9.31 11.48 11.54
CA VAL A 502 -7.94 11.41 11.00
C VAL A 502 -7.07 10.48 11.83
N ASN A 503 -5.95 10.01 11.29
CA ASN A 503 -4.92 9.33 12.07
C ASN A 503 -3.52 9.72 11.61
N SER A 504 -2.49 9.09 12.18
CA SER A 504 -1.08 9.33 11.87
C SER A 504 -0.72 9.05 10.39
N PHE A 505 -1.58 8.35 9.64
CA PHE A 505 -1.41 8.04 8.22
C PHE A 505 -2.24 8.94 7.28
N SER A 506 -3.16 9.74 7.81
CA SER A 506 -3.86 10.77 7.04
C SER A 506 -2.84 11.80 6.56
N ALA A 507 -2.70 11.99 5.24
CA ALA A 507 -1.65 12.84 4.67
C ALA A 507 -2.15 13.72 3.52
N SER A 508 -1.42 14.79 3.21
CA SER A 508 -1.61 15.62 2.02
C SER A 508 -3.02 16.19 1.90
N ALA A 509 -3.85 15.71 0.97
CA ALA A 509 -5.21 16.21 0.77
C ALA A 509 -6.10 16.01 2.01
N SER A 510 -5.94 14.90 2.73
CA SER A 510 -6.62 14.66 4.01
C SER A 510 -6.31 15.75 5.04
N GLU A 511 -5.05 16.20 5.07
CA GLU A 511 -4.58 17.26 5.97
C GLU A 511 -5.08 18.63 5.53
N ILE A 512 -5.13 18.91 4.22
CA ILE A 512 -5.72 20.14 3.70
C ILE A 512 -7.19 20.24 4.08
N LEU A 513 -7.97 19.15 3.89
CA LEU A 513 -9.38 19.11 4.24
C LEU A 513 -9.57 19.33 5.75
N ALA A 514 -8.86 18.57 6.58
CA ALA A 514 -8.96 18.68 8.04
C ALA A 514 -8.54 20.08 8.52
N ALA A 515 -7.45 20.64 7.98
CA ALA A 515 -6.98 21.98 8.33
C ALA A 515 -7.96 23.07 7.92
N ALA A 516 -8.54 23.01 6.72
CA ALA A 516 -9.54 23.96 6.26
C ALA A 516 -10.76 23.93 7.17
N ILE A 517 -11.32 22.74 7.42
CA ILE A 517 -12.50 22.57 8.27
C ILE A 517 -12.25 23.03 9.71
N GLN A 518 -11.04 22.80 10.24
CA GLN A 518 -10.61 23.30 11.55
C GLN A 518 -10.46 24.83 11.57
N ASP A 519 -9.81 25.42 10.57
CA ASP A 519 -9.55 26.88 10.50
C ASP A 519 -10.86 27.67 10.34
N TYR A 520 -11.81 27.14 9.58
CA TYR A 520 -13.17 27.68 9.49
C TYR A 520 -14.01 27.45 10.74
N LYS A 521 -13.56 26.62 11.69
CA LYS A 521 -14.38 26.09 12.80
C LYS A 521 -15.67 25.43 12.30
N ARG A 522 -15.60 24.76 11.15
CA ARG A 522 -16.75 24.15 10.49
C ARG A 522 -17.09 22.78 11.07
N GLY A 523 -16.10 22.03 11.54
CA GLY A 523 -16.27 20.72 12.14
C GLY A 523 -15.22 20.45 13.22
N ILE A 524 -15.38 19.35 13.95
CA ILE A 524 -14.40 18.89 14.94
C ILE A 524 -13.50 17.84 14.29
N ILE A 525 -12.19 18.01 14.42
CA ILE A 525 -11.18 17.02 14.00
C ILE A 525 -10.91 16.08 15.18
N ILE A 526 -11.09 14.78 14.97
CA ILE A 526 -10.89 13.74 15.99
C ILE A 526 -9.98 12.65 15.45
N GLY A 527 -9.06 12.13 16.26
CA GLY A 527 -8.09 11.17 15.75
C GLY A 527 -6.86 10.96 16.60
N SER A 528 -5.79 10.47 15.97
CA SER A 528 -4.43 10.48 16.55
C SER A 528 -4.03 11.91 16.94
N LYS A 529 -2.96 12.04 17.74
CA LYS A 529 -2.47 13.34 18.23
C LYS A 529 -2.31 14.38 17.11
N GLN A 530 -1.76 13.94 15.98
CA GLN A 530 -1.61 14.73 14.77
C GLN A 530 -1.57 13.79 13.57
N THR A 531 -1.78 14.35 12.38
CA THR A 531 -1.67 13.65 11.10
C THR A 531 -0.21 13.44 10.65
N TYR A 532 -0.03 12.92 9.44
CA TYR A 532 1.28 12.52 8.91
C TYR A 532 2.31 13.65 8.86
N GLY A 533 1.89 14.86 8.48
CA GLY A 533 2.75 16.05 8.38
C GLY A 533 3.24 16.34 6.97
N LYS A 534 2.50 15.98 5.92
CA LYS A 534 2.90 16.31 4.56
C LYS A 534 2.42 17.73 4.22
N GLY A 535 3.30 18.55 3.65
CA GLY A 535 3.04 19.95 3.29
C GLY A 535 3.54 20.32 1.88
N THR A 536 3.80 19.32 1.05
CA THR A 536 4.33 19.45 -0.31
C THR A 536 3.38 18.87 -1.36
N VAL A 537 3.37 19.49 -2.55
CA VAL A 537 2.59 19.04 -3.71
C VAL A 537 3.54 18.50 -4.76
N GLN A 538 3.26 17.29 -5.25
CA GLN A 538 4.02 16.67 -6.33
C GLN A 538 3.24 16.68 -7.64
N ASN A 539 3.96 16.91 -8.73
CA ASN A 539 3.46 16.70 -10.08
C ASN A 539 4.12 15.48 -10.68
N VAL A 540 3.36 14.70 -11.46
CA VAL A 540 3.88 13.59 -12.25
C VAL A 540 4.12 14.08 -13.66
N ILE A 541 5.39 14.08 -14.07
CA ILE A 541 5.86 14.61 -15.34
C ILE A 541 6.26 13.42 -16.21
N ASP A 542 5.51 13.19 -17.29
CA ASP A 542 5.86 12.18 -18.29
C ASP A 542 7.20 12.55 -18.96
N LEU A 543 8.19 11.66 -18.91
CA LEU A 543 9.51 11.93 -19.46
C LEU A 543 9.53 11.80 -20.99
N ASN A 544 8.57 11.07 -21.56
CA ASN A 544 8.46 10.89 -23.00
C ASN A 544 8.18 12.21 -23.74
N GLN A 545 7.58 13.20 -23.07
CA GLN A 545 7.27 14.50 -23.69
C GLN A 545 8.52 15.33 -24.08
N PHE A 546 9.69 15.01 -23.51
CA PHE A 546 10.94 15.71 -23.78
C PHE A 546 11.73 15.10 -24.95
N VAL A 547 11.28 13.97 -25.50
CA VAL A 547 11.98 13.24 -26.55
C VAL A 547 11.12 13.20 -27.82
N ARG A 548 11.71 13.61 -28.95
CA ARG A 548 10.98 13.71 -30.24
C ARG A 548 10.85 12.40 -31.01
N ASN A 549 11.63 11.37 -30.65
CA ASN A 549 11.67 10.08 -31.34
C ASN A 549 11.37 8.92 -30.38
N SER A 550 10.45 8.04 -30.78
CA SER A 550 10.06 6.82 -30.04
C SER A 550 11.10 5.69 -30.09
N SER A 551 12.34 5.97 -30.49
CA SER A 551 13.37 4.94 -30.70
C SER A 551 13.96 4.38 -29.40
N VAL A 552 13.78 5.08 -28.28
CA VAL A 552 14.30 4.69 -26.95
C VAL A 552 13.25 3.97 -26.08
N GLY A 553 12.06 3.70 -26.63
CA GLY A 553 10.94 3.12 -25.89
C GLY A 553 10.34 4.09 -24.87
N ASP A 554 9.51 3.55 -23.98
CA ASP A 554 8.89 4.30 -22.89
C ASP A 554 9.92 4.59 -21.79
N LEU A 555 10.03 5.86 -21.39
CA LEU A 555 10.94 6.36 -20.37
C LEU A 555 10.29 6.47 -19.00
N GLY A 556 8.97 6.26 -18.87
CA GLY A 556 8.24 6.42 -17.63
C GLY A 556 8.03 7.89 -17.24
N ALA A 557 7.92 8.15 -15.94
CA ALA A 557 7.58 9.48 -15.44
C ALA A 557 8.39 9.85 -14.19
N LEU A 558 8.62 11.15 -13.99
CA LEU A 558 9.17 11.68 -12.75
C LEU A 558 8.06 12.30 -11.91
N LYS A 559 7.86 11.80 -10.70
CA LYS A 559 7.07 12.49 -9.68
C LYS A 559 8.00 13.39 -8.89
N THR A 560 7.76 14.70 -8.88
CA THR A 560 8.66 15.66 -8.23
C THR A 560 7.89 16.73 -7.48
N THR A 561 8.42 17.21 -6.35
CA THR A 561 7.78 18.28 -5.58
C THR A 561 7.93 19.61 -6.29
N THR A 562 6.81 20.26 -6.60
CA THR A 562 6.80 21.53 -7.34
C THR A 562 6.29 22.71 -6.49
N GLN A 563 5.59 22.42 -5.39
CA GLN A 563 4.97 23.43 -4.53
C GLN A 563 4.97 22.99 -3.07
N LYS A 564 4.92 23.97 -2.16
CA LYS A 564 4.46 23.77 -0.78
C LYS A 564 3.04 24.27 -0.62
N PHE A 565 2.27 23.62 0.24
CA PHE A 565 0.95 24.08 0.61
C PHE A 565 0.89 24.52 2.08
N TYR A 566 -0.03 25.46 2.32
CA TYR A 566 -0.19 26.18 3.56
C TYR A 566 -1.68 26.30 3.87
N ARG A 567 -1.99 26.26 5.16
CA ARG A 567 -3.31 26.52 5.72
C ARG A 567 -3.76 27.94 5.38
N ILE A 568 -5.06 28.18 5.46
CA ILE A 568 -5.63 29.53 5.27
C ILE A 568 -5.20 30.50 6.37
N ASN A 569 -4.85 29.99 7.56
CA ASN A 569 -4.24 30.76 8.64
C ASN A 569 -2.74 31.09 8.41
N GLY A 570 -2.15 30.60 7.32
CA GLY A 570 -0.77 30.84 6.89
C GLY A 570 0.26 29.79 7.33
N GLY A 571 -0.03 28.95 8.33
CA GLY A 571 0.90 27.90 8.78
C GLY A 571 0.98 26.73 7.78
N SER A 572 2.13 26.05 7.70
CA SER A 572 2.26 24.81 6.92
C SER A 572 1.85 23.58 7.76
N THR A 573 1.43 22.51 7.09
CA THR A 573 1.30 21.16 7.68
C THR A 573 2.60 20.36 7.61
N GLN A 574 3.63 20.85 6.91
CA GLN A 574 4.91 20.14 6.74
C GLN A 574 5.53 19.79 8.11
N LEU A 575 5.93 18.53 8.32
CA LEU A 575 6.39 17.93 9.58
C LEU A 575 5.34 17.84 10.71
N ASP A 576 4.60 18.91 10.95
CA ASP A 576 3.68 19.04 12.10
C ASP A 576 2.32 18.36 11.89
N GLY A 577 1.80 18.41 10.66
CA GLY A 577 0.46 17.95 10.31
C GLY A 577 -0.65 18.83 10.88
N VAL A 578 -1.83 18.23 11.06
CA VAL A 578 -3.02 18.82 11.68
C VAL A 578 -3.21 18.16 13.03
N SER A 579 -3.21 18.95 14.10
CA SER A 579 -3.53 18.46 15.44
C SER A 579 -5.04 18.24 15.59
N SER A 580 -5.42 17.09 16.16
CA SER A 580 -6.83 16.79 16.44
C SER A 580 -7.35 17.64 17.61
N ASP A 581 -8.58 18.15 17.49
CA ASP A 581 -9.26 18.85 18.59
C ASP A 581 -9.56 17.90 19.76
N VAL A 582 -9.88 16.64 19.41
CA VAL A 582 -10.04 15.50 20.31
C VAL A 582 -9.01 14.45 19.95
N VAL A 583 -8.03 14.23 20.85
CA VAL A 583 -7.00 13.20 20.69
C VAL A 583 -7.49 11.89 21.29
N MET A 584 -7.49 10.84 20.49
CA MET A 584 -7.76 9.46 20.88
C MET A 584 -6.44 8.68 20.90
N PRO A 585 -6.20 7.82 21.91
CA PRO A 585 -5.06 6.90 21.90
C PRO A 585 -5.05 6.05 20.63
N ASP A 586 -3.88 5.96 20.00
CA ASP A 586 -3.68 5.23 18.74
C ASP A 586 -2.61 4.17 18.96
N ARG A 587 -2.80 2.99 18.36
CA ARG A 587 -1.87 1.85 18.47
C ARG A 587 -0.46 2.22 18.00
N TYR A 588 -0.37 3.13 17.03
CA TYR A 588 0.89 3.56 16.43
C TYR A 588 1.38 4.92 16.92
N ALA A 589 0.78 5.47 17.99
CA ALA A 589 1.06 6.83 18.47
C ALA A 589 2.54 7.12 18.81
N TYR A 590 3.31 6.07 19.11
CA TYR A 590 4.72 6.16 19.51
C TYR A 590 5.71 5.72 18.42
N LEU A 591 5.22 5.11 17.34
CA LEU A 591 6.09 4.68 16.24
C LEU A 591 6.49 5.87 15.38
N LYS A 592 7.77 5.90 14.97
CA LYS A 592 8.34 6.93 14.10
C LYS A 592 7.94 6.67 12.65
N MET A 593 6.83 7.27 12.23
CA MET A 593 6.19 7.00 10.93
C MET A 593 5.65 8.26 10.24
N GLY A 594 5.87 9.47 10.77
CA GLY A 594 5.42 10.71 10.14
C GLY A 594 6.45 11.31 9.19
N GLU A 595 6.08 12.35 8.44
CA GLU A 595 7.01 13.13 7.59
C GLU A 595 8.23 13.62 8.38
N ARG A 596 8.02 13.96 9.66
CA ARG A 596 9.05 14.39 10.61
C ARG A 596 10.14 13.36 10.91
N ASP A 597 9.86 12.09 10.63
CA ASP A 597 10.76 10.97 10.88
C ASP A 597 11.52 10.54 9.62
N VAL A 598 11.26 11.19 8.47
CA VAL A 598 11.88 10.87 7.18
C VAL A 598 13.06 11.81 6.90
N ASP A 599 14.17 11.23 6.44
CA ASP A 599 15.35 11.99 6.03
C ASP A 599 15.02 12.93 4.84
N ASN A 600 15.68 14.09 4.77
CA ASN A 600 15.51 15.11 3.72
C ASN A 600 14.09 15.70 3.57
N ALA A 601 13.19 15.50 4.54
CA ALA A 601 11.91 16.19 4.54
C ALA A 601 12.09 17.71 4.58
N MET A 602 11.29 18.45 3.82
CA MET A 602 11.38 19.91 3.78
C MET A 602 11.06 20.52 5.16
N PRO A 603 11.71 21.63 5.55
CA PRO A 603 11.44 22.28 6.82
C PRO A 603 10.04 22.88 6.87
N TRP A 604 9.49 23.01 8.08
CA TRP A 604 8.28 23.79 8.33
C TRP A 604 8.54 25.30 8.13
N ASP A 605 7.55 26.01 7.60
CA ASP A 605 7.55 27.47 7.49
C ASP A 605 6.12 28.04 7.51
N LYS A 606 6.01 29.37 7.45
CA LYS A 606 4.74 30.12 7.51
C LYS A 606 4.72 31.24 6.47
N ILE A 607 3.54 31.50 5.94
CA ILE A 607 3.24 32.64 5.06
C ILE A 607 2.13 33.51 5.65
N ASP A 608 1.85 34.65 5.00
CA ASP A 608 0.71 35.48 5.38
C ASP A 608 -0.61 34.70 5.27
N PRO A 609 -1.55 34.88 6.21
CA PRO A 609 -2.86 34.26 6.14
C PRO A 609 -3.65 34.74 4.91
N ALA A 610 -4.60 33.93 4.46
CA ALA A 610 -5.66 34.35 3.56
C ALA A 610 -6.77 35.07 4.34
N THR A 611 -7.61 35.84 3.65
CA THR A 611 -8.81 36.44 4.26
C THR A 611 -9.96 35.43 4.20
N TYR A 612 -10.55 35.10 5.34
CA TYR A 612 -11.67 34.17 5.45
C TYR A 612 -12.57 34.53 6.65
N THR A 613 -13.80 34.04 6.63
CA THR A 613 -14.78 34.23 7.70
C THR A 613 -15.06 32.89 8.37
N VAL A 614 -14.98 32.85 9.69
CA VAL A 614 -15.26 31.64 10.46
C VAL A 614 -16.75 31.31 10.48
N TRP A 615 -17.07 30.02 10.57
CA TRP A 615 -18.41 29.51 10.74
C TRP A 615 -19.03 30.01 12.06
N ASN A 616 -20.31 30.40 12.03
CA ASN A 616 -20.99 31.01 13.16
C ASN A 616 -21.74 30.03 14.08
N LYS A 617 -22.05 28.80 13.64
CA LYS A 617 -22.79 27.81 14.44
C LYS A 617 -21.86 26.92 15.29
N THR A 618 -21.10 27.53 16.21
CA THR A 618 -20.07 26.82 17.02
C THR A 618 -20.41 26.68 18.50
N GLU A 619 -21.65 26.97 18.92
CA GLU A 619 -22.06 27.08 20.33
C GLU A 619 -21.70 25.85 21.18
N ASN A 620 -21.83 24.65 20.61
CA ASN A 620 -21.59 23.38 21.32
C ASN A 620 -20.18 22.81 21.18
N PHE A 621 -19.28 23.42 20.40
CA PHE A 621 -17.97 22.82 20.06
C PHE A 621 -17.13 22.55 21.31
N ASN A 622 -16.92 23.57 22.14
CA ASN A 622 -16.10 23.45 23.35
C ASN A 622 -16.67 22.41 24.32
N LYS A 623 -18.00 22.34 24.43
CA LYS A 623 -18.69 21.37 25.28
C LYS A 623 -18.50 19.95 24.75
N ALA A 624 -18.67 19.74 23.44
CA ALA A 624 -18.48 18.44 22.79
C ALA A 624 -17.02 17.94 22.96
N ILE A 625 -16.04 18.81 22.74
CA ILE A 625 -14.61 18.49 22.94
C ILE A 625 -14.34 18.10 24.40
N LEU A 626 -14.85 18.86 25.37
CA LEU A 626 -14.63 18.56 26.79
C LEU A 626 -15.33 17.26 27.23
N ASN A 627 -16.56 17.03 26.77
CA ASN A 627 -17.31 15.80 27.02
C ASN A 627 -16.55 14.60 26.45
N SER A 628 -16.03 14.72 25.23
CA SER A 628 -15.27 13.66 24.56
C SER A 628 -13.97 13.34 25.30
N LYS A 629 -13.16 14.35 25.67
CA LYS A 629 -11.95 14.15 26.48
C LYS A 629 -12.25 13.42 27.79
N THR A 630 -13.35 13.78 28.45
CA THR A 630 -13.81 13.12 29.68
C THR A 630 -14.23 11.67 29.44
N ARG A 631 -14.91 11.37 28.32
CA ARG A 631 -15.29 10.00 27.95
C ARG A 631 -14.04 9.16 27.67
N ILE A 632 -13.10 9.67 26.88
CA ILE A 632 -11.86 8.98 26.52
C ILE A 632 -11.05 8.65 27.78
N GLU A 633 -10.83 9.62 28.66
CA GLU A 633 -10.07 9.43 29.91
C GLU A 633 -10.69 8.38 30.84
N LYS A 634 -12.03 8.26 30.85
CA LYS A 634 -12.74 7.30 31.70
C LYS A 634 -12.96 5.94 31.03
N ASN A 635 -12.76 5.83 29.72
CA ASN A 635 -13.06 4.60 28.98
C ASN A 635 -11.95 3.54 29.16
N PRO A 636 -12.27 2.34 29.67
CA PRO A 636 -11.28 1.29 29.89
C PRO A 636 -10.62 0.79 28.59
N GLN A 637 -11.32 0.85 27.46
CA GLN A 637 -10.79 0.40 26.16
C GLN A 637 -9.72 1.38 25.65
N PHE A 638 -9.95 2.68 25.73
CA PHE A 638 -8.94 3.68 25.36
C PHE A 638 -7.68 3.60 26.25
N LYS A 639 -7.84 3.33 27.56
CA LYS A 639 -6.69 3.04 28.44
C LYS A 639 -5.92 1.80 28.00
N LEU A 640 -6.63 0.75 27.60
CA LEU A 640 -6.00 -0.49 27.15
C LEU A 640 -5.25 -0.29 25.82
N ILE A 641 -5.79 0.51 24.90
CA ILE A 641 -5.14 0.91 23.63
C ILE A 641 -3.85 1.68 23.90
N GLU A 642 -3.90 2.69 24.78
CA GLU A 642 -2.72 3.48 25.18
C GLU A 642 -1.62 2.61 25.79
N GLU A 643 -1.98 1.69 26.69
CA GLU A 643 -1.04 0.74 27.29
C GLU A 643 -0.47 -0.24 26.26
N ASN A 644 -1.26 -0.62 25.25
CA ASN A 644 -0.81 -1.48 24.16
C ASN A 644 0.20 -0.76 23.26
N ALA A 645 -0.07 0.49 22.90
CA ALA A 645 0.81 1.32 22.07
C ALA A 645 2.20 1.47 22.71
N LYS A 646 2.28 1.78 24.01
CA LYS A 646 3.54 1.85 24.76
C LYS A 646 4.29 0.52 24.82
N TRP A 647 3.55 -0.58 24.93
CA TRP A 647 4.18 -1.90 24.93
C TRP A 647 4.73 -2.26 23.56
N ILE A 648 4.00 -1.97 22.47
CA ILE A 648 4.49 -2.17 21.10
C ILE A 648 5.76 -1.35 20.85
N ASP A 649 5.76 -0.08 21.26
CA ASP A 649 6.92 0.80 21.15
C ASP A 649 8.15 0.23 21.85
N SER A 650 8.02 -0.15 23.13
CA SER A 650 9.11 -0.78 23.89
C SER A 650 9.66 -2.06 23.23
N ARG A 651 8.82 -2.80 22.51
CA ARG A 651 9.23 -4.01 21.78
C ARG A 651 9.91 -3.72 20.46
N SER A 652 9.63 -2.57 19.84
CA SER A 652 10.29 -2.19 18.60
C SER A 652 11.79 -1.93 18.80
N GLU A 653 12.21 -1.67 20.04
CA GLU A 653 13.63 -1.51 20.41
C GLU A 653 14.36 -2.85 20.62
N ASP A 654 13.63 -3.96 20.80
CA ASP A 654 14.18 -5.29 21.03
C ASP A 654 14.62 -5.96 19.73
N ASN A 655 15.92 -5.86 19.43
CA ASN A 655 16.50 -6.38 18.20
C ASN A 655 17.27 -7.71 18.35
N THR A 656 17.47 -8.19 19.58
CA THR A 656 18.29 -9.39 19.85
C THR A 656 17.42 -10.57 20.29
N TYR A 657 17.52 -11.68 19.56
CA TYR A 657 16.75 -12.90 19.82
C TYR A 657 17.69 -14.05 20.18
N SER A 658 17.32 -14.87 21.18
CA SER A 658 18.02 -16.12 21.46
C SER A 658 17.70 -17.16 20.39
N LEU A 659 18.70 -17.94 19.97
CA LEU A 659 18.53 -19.08 19.07
C LEU A 659 18.51 -20.42 19.84
N ASN A 660 18.55 -20.37 21.17
CA ASN A 660 18.29 -21.52 22.03
C ASN A 660 16.78 -21.73 22.15
N ILE A 661 16.30 -22.95 21.90
CA ILE A 661 14.86 -23.23 21.82
C ILE A 661 14.12 -23.01 23.14
N ASP A 662 14.72 -23.32 24.28
CA ASP A 662 14.07 -23.18 25.57
C ASP A 662 13.95 -21.70 25.96
N LYS A 663 15.03 -20.92 25.78
CA LYS A 663 15.00 -19.46 25.98
C LYS A 663 14.01 -18.78 25.04
N PHE A 664 13.97 -19.19 23.77
CA PHE A 664 13.04 -18.65 22.79
C PHE A 664 11.58 -18.96 23.14
N LYS A 665 11.28 -20.20 23.56
CA LYS A 665 9.94 -20.59 24.05
C LYS A 665 9.50 -19.77 25.25
N ILE A 666 10.39 -19.55 26.23
CA ILE A 666 10.08 -18.70 27.39
C ILE A 666 9.74 -17.28 26.94
N ALA A 667 10.58 -16.67 26.10
CA ALA A 667 10.33 -15.31 25.60
C ALA A 667 9.01 -15.20 24.81
N GLN A 668 8.69 -16.19 23.96
CA GLN A 668 7.42 -16.23 23.23
C GLN A 668 6.22 -16.37 24.17
N ASN A 669 6.31 -17.26 25.16
CA ASN A 669 5.24 -17.42 26.15
C ASN A 669 5.02 -16.13 26.94
N ASP A 670 6.08 -15.44 27.37
CA ASP A 670 5.98 -14.15 28.07
C ASP A 670 5.31 -13.08 27.20
N ILE A 671 5.67 -13.04 25.91
CA ILE A 671 5.03 -12.16 24.92
C ILE A 671 3.55 -12.50 24.76
N GLU A 672 3.21 -13.78 24.63
CA GLU A 672 1.82 -14.22 24.46
C GLU A 672 0.97 -13.93 25.70
N GLU A 673 1.47 -14.23 26.89
CA GLU A 673 0.79 -13.91 28.16
C GLU A 673 0.55 -12.40 28.29
N LYS A 674 1.56 -11.58 27.93
CA LYS A 674 1.38 -10.12 27.92
C LYS A 674 0.40 -9.69 26.83
N SER A 675 0.40 -10.32 25.66
CA SER A 675 -0.55 -10.05 24.57
C SER A 675 -1.99 -10.39 24.95
N LYS A 676 -2.22 -11.42 25.79
CA LYS A 676 -3.56 -11.79 26.28
C LYS A 676 -4.26 -10.63 26.99
N LYS A 677 -3.50 -9.79 27.71
CA LYS A 677 -4.02 -8.58 28.37
C LYS A 677 -4.75 -7.66 27.39
N TYR A 678 -4.30 -7.60 26.13
CA TYR A 678 -4.78 -6.66 25.12
C TYR A 678 -5.80 -7.26 24.14
N ARG A 679 -6.13 -8.56 24.24
CA ARG A 679 -7.20 -9.20 23.46
C ARG A 679 -8.56 -8.48 23.54
N PRO A 680 -8.96 -7.85 24.67
CA PRO A 680 -10.22 -7.11 24.70
C PRO A 680 -10.33 -5.96 23.70
N ILE A 681 -9.20 -5.40 23.20
CA ILE A 681 -9.21 -4.34 22.19
C ILE A 681 -9.85 -4.84 20.89
N SER A 682 -9.44 -6.01 20.39
CA SER A 682 -9.97 -6.57 19.13
C SER A 682 -11.35 -7.20 19.28
N GLN A 683 -11.77 -7.48 20.52
CA GLN A 683 -13.08 -8.01 20.86
C GLN A 683 -14.11 -6.90 21.14
N TYR A 684 -13.70 -5.63 21.06
CA TYR A 684 -14.60 -4.51 21.21
C TYR A 684 -15.75 -4.60 20.21
N LYS A 685 -16.98 -4.38 20.70
CA LYS A 685 -18.16 -4.27 19.87
C LYS A 685 -19.17 -3.35 20.53
N ASN A 686 -19.59 -2.33 19.80
CA ASN A 686 -20.64 -1.42 20.21
C ASN A 686 -22.03 -1.98 19.89
N THR A 687 -23.06 -1.31 20.38
CA THR A 687 -24.47 -1.71 20.15
C THR A 687 -25.09 -1.05 18.94
N LEU A 688 -24.32 -0.30 18.15
CA LEU A 688 -24.80 0.47 17.02
C LEU A 688 -24.99 -0.44 15.81
N HIS A 689 -26.04 -0.17 15.04
CA HIS A 689 -26.34 -0.89 13.81
C HIS A 689 -26.13 0.02 12.60
N PHE A 690 -25.22 -0.40 11.73
CA PHE A 690 -24.84 0.29 10.50
C PHE A 690 -25.54 -0.36 9.31
N SER A 691 -26.08 0.46 8.42
CA SER A 691 -26.75 -0.01 7.20
C SER A 691 -26.36 0.80 5.97
N SER A 692 -26.36 0.15 4.81
CA SER A 692 -26.21 0.78 3.50
C SER A 692 -27.43 1.61 3.13
N LEU A 693 -27.23 2.62 2.30
CA LEU A 693 -28.32 3.43 1.76
C LEU A 693 -29.13 2.68 0.67
N PRO A 694 -30.37 3.10 0.38
CA PRO A 694 -31.25 2.38 -0.55
C PRO A 694 -30.67 2.10 -1.95
N TYR A 695 -29.84 3.02 -2.48
CA TYR A 695 -29.23 2.84 -3.79
C TYR A 695 -28.26 1.64 -3.82
N GLU A 696 -27.49 1.46 -2.74
CA GLU A 696 -26.46 0.44 -2.63
C GLU A 696 -27.08 -0.91 -2.27
N VAL A 697 -28.14 -0.93 -1.46
CA VAL A 697 -28.93 -2.14 -1.20
C VAL A 697 -29.40 -2.76 -2.52
N ALA A 698 -29.90 -1.95 -3.46
CA ALA A 698 -30.33 -2.42 -4.77
C ALA A 698 -29.17 -2.96 -5.65
N GLN A 699 -27.93 -2.55 -5.39
CA GLN A 699 -26.73 -3.10 -6.05
C GLN A 699 -26.28 -4.41 -5.37
N MET A 700 -26.27 -4.44 -4.03
CA MET A 700 -25.95 -5.62 -3.22
C MET A 700 -26.87 -6.81 -3.53
N ASP A 701 -28.14 -6.56 -3.85
CA ASP A 701 -29.09 -7.61 -4.24
C ASP A 701 -28.70 -8.31 -5.57
N LYS A 702 -27.93 -7.62 -6.42
CA LYS A 702 -27.45 -8.14 -7.72
C LYS A 702 -26.02 -8.68 -7.64
N ASP A 703 -25.28 -8.32 -6.60
CA ASP A 703 -23.87 -8.62 -6.43
C ASP A 703 -23.59 -9.14 -5.01
N SER A 704 -23.46 -10.46 -4.90
CA SER A 704 -23.16 -11.13 -3.63
C SER A 704 -21.78 -10.78 -3.07
N ILE A 705 -20.81 -10.44 -3.93
CA ILE A 705 -19.45 -10.07 -3.50
C ILE A 705 -19.49 -8.68 -2.87
N LEU A 706 -20.17 -7.73 -3.52
CA LEU A 706 -20.39 -6.40 -2.94
C LEU A 706 -21.14 -6.49 -1.61
N LYS A 707 -22.18 -7.32 -1.53
CA LYS A 707 -22.93 -7.55 -0.29
C LYS A 707 -22.02 -8.02 0.85
N GLU A 708 -21.20 -9.05 0.61
CA GLU A 708 -20.25 -9.55 1.61
C GLU A 708 -19.24 -8.47 2.04
N LYS A 709 -18.75 -7.66 1.10
CA LYS A 709 -17.84 -6.54 1.41
C LYS A 709 -18.52 -5.50 2.30
N ARG A 710 -19.78 -5.14 2.04
CA ARG A 710 -20.55 -4.18 2.87
C ARG A 710 -20.92 -4.73 4.23
N ASP A 711 -21.35 -5.99 4.31
CA ASP A 711 -21.64 -6.65 5.60
C ASP A 711 -20.38 -6.69 6.49
N ARG A 712 -19.21 -7.00 5.92
CA ARG A 712 -17.93 -6.95 6.64
C ARG A 712 -17.55 -5.54 7.07
N TRP A 713 -17.77 -4.53 6.22
CA TRP A 713 -17.50 -3.13 6.56
C TRP A 713 -18.39 -2.65 7.71
N HIS A 714 -19.70 -2.92 7.67
CA HIS A 714 -20.62 -2.59 8.76
C HIS A 714 -20.26 -3.31 10.07
N GLU A 715 -19.84 -4.58 9.99
CA GLU A 715 -19.32 -5.29 11.15
C GLU A 715 -18.07 -4.58 11.70
N GLY A 716 -17.17 -4.14 10.83
CA GLY A 716 -15.99 -3.33 11.16
C GLY A 716 -16.36 -2.05 11.91
N LEU A 717 -17.32 -1.27 11.40
CA LEU A 717 -17.82 -0.06 12.07
C LEU A 717 -18.40 -0.35 13.47
N SER A 718 -19.06 -1.51 13.65
CA SER A 718 -19.57 -1.93 14.96
C SER A 718 -18.47 -2.33 15.95
N LYS A 719 -17.27 -2.65 15.46
CA LYS A 719 -16.09 -2.99 16.27
C LYS A 719 -15.12 -1.82 16.43
N ASP A 720 -15.46 -0.66 15.87
CA ASP A 720 -14.60 0.51 15.88
C ASP A 720 -15.03 1.49 16.99
N ILE A 721 -14.23 1.55 18.05
CA ILE A 721 -14.42 2.48 19.16
C ILE A 721 -14.23 3.94 18.76
N TYR A 722 -13.40 4.22 17.76
CA TYR A 722 -13.13 5.56 17.27
C TYR A 722 -14.35 6.12 16.54
N VAL A 723 -15.02 5.28 15.73
CA VAL A 723 -16.28 5.65 15.05
C VAL A 723 -17.37 5.92 16.08
N GLU A 724 -17.48 5.10 17.12
CA GLU A 724 -18.45 5.34 18.19
C GLU A 724 -18.22 6.68 18.90
N GLU A 725 -16.96 7.03 19.19
CA GLU A 725 -16.65 8.30 19.82
C GLU A 725 -16.90 9.49 18.88
N ALA A 726 -16.61 9.37 17.58
CA ALA A 726 -17.00 10.37 16.59
C ALA A 726 -18.52 10.60 16.56
N LEU A 727 -19.31 9.52 16.64
CA LEU A 727 -20.77 9.59 16.78
C LEU A 727 -21.21 10.16 18.14
N ASN A 728 -20.44 10.01 19.22
CA ASN A 728 -20.72 10.67 20.50
C ASN A 728 -20.51 12.19 20.38
N VAL A 729 -19.46 12.61 19.68
CA VAL A 729 -19.18 14.03 19.43
C VAL A 729 -20.28 14.66 18.57
N LEU A 730 -20.76 13.97 17.51
CA LEU A 730 -21.91 14.46 16.74
C LEU A 730 -23.19 14.62 17.58
N ASP A 731 -23.40 13.74 18.55
CA ASP A 731 -24.53 13.80 19.50
C ASP A 731 -24.41 15.03 20.41
N ASP A 732 -23.22 15.32 20.92
CA ASP A 732 -22.94 16.50 21.74
C ASP A 732 -23.07 17.83 20.96
N LEU A 733 -22.87 17.79 19.65
CA LEU A 733 -22.98 18.97 18.77
C LEU A 733 -24.44 19.38 18.49
N GLN A 734 -25.42 18.51 18.74
CA GLN A 734 -26.83 18.79 18.46
C GLN A 734 -27.35 19.98 19.29
N SER A 735 -28.15 20.85 18.65
CA SER A 735 -28.64 22.11 19.26
C SER A 735 -29.80 21.94 20.25
N LYS A 736 -30.52 20.81 20.20
CA LYS A 736 -31.62 20.49 21.13
C LYS A 736 -31.16 19.44 22.15
N PRO A 737 -31.53 19.55 23.44
CA PRO A 737 -31.33 18.46 24.38
C PRO A 737 -32.08 17.25 23.85
N ILE A 738 -31.34 16.19 23.52
CA ILE A 738 -31.91 14.93 23.07
C ILE A 738 -32.80 14.45 24.21
N VAL A 739 -34.10 14.36 23.94
CA VAL A 739 -35.02 13.66 24.84
C VAL A 739 -34.55 12.23 24.86
N LYS A 740 -33.74 11.87 25.87
CA LYS A 740 -33.41 10.47 26.17
C LYS A 740 -34.75 9.79 26.36
N LYS A 741 -35.23 9.11 25.32
CA LYS A 741 -36.42 8.26 25.41
C LYS A 741 -36.00 7.17 26.38
N ASN A 742 -36.39 7.34 27.65
CA ASN A 742 -36.16 6.35 28.69
C ASN A 742 -36.60 5.01 28.10
N MET A 743 -35.64 4.08 27.93
CA MET A 743 -35.98 2.70 27.63
C MET A 743 -36.78 2.16 28.81
N SER A 744 -38.10 2.27 28.65
CA SER A 744 -39.10 1.30 29.05
C SER A 744 -39.03 0.82 30.50
N GLU A 745 -39.99 1.31 31.28
CA GLU A 745 -40.50 0.80 32.57
C GLU A 745 -40.91 -0.69 32.58
N LYS A 746 -40.66 -1.45 31.50
CA LYS A 746 -40.99 -2.88 31.40
C LYS A 746 -40.08 -3.78 32.26
N LEU A 747 -38.94 -3.27 32.77
CA LEU A 747 -38.09 -3.99 33.73
C LEU A 747 -38.47 -3.79 35.22
N LYS A 748 -39.39 -2.86 35.53
CA LYS A 748 -39.85 -2.66 36.93
C LYS A 748 -41.08 -3.50 37.30
N LYS A 749 -41.83 -4.03 36.33
CA LYS A 749 -43.01 -4.87 36.61
C LYS A 749 -42.72 -6.37 36.79
N GLU A 750 -41.56 -6.87 36.38
CA GLU A 750 -41.19 -8.28 36.61
C GLU A 750 -40.52 -8.55 37.97
N LYS A 751 -40.11 -7.52 38.71
CA LYS A 751 -39.57 -7.64 40.08
C LYS A 751 -40.59 -7.48 41.21
N LEU A 752 -41.87 -7.22 40.89
CA LEU A 752 -42.97 -7.10 41.85
C LEU A 752 -44.00 -8.24 41.78
N ALA A 753 -43.79 -9.23 40.90
CA ALA A 753 -44.61 -10.44 40.80
C ALA A 753 -43.91 -11.71 41.33
N LYS A 754 -42.80 -11.55 42.07
CA LYS A 754 -42.18 -12.59 42.90
C LYS A 754 -41.83 -12.01 44.27
N SER A 755 -42.86 -11.77 45.07
CA SER A 755 -42.82 -11.70 46.54
C SER A 755 -44.05 -12.40 47.08
#